data_AF-A0AAW4ZAN5-F1
#
_entry.id   AF-A0AAW4ZAN5-F1
#
_cell.length_a   1.000
_cell.length_b   1.000
_cell.length_c   1.000
_cell.angle_alpha   90.00
_cell.angle_beta   90.00
_cell.angle_gamma   90.00
#
_symmetry.space_group_name_H-M   'P 1'
#
loop_
_entity.id
_entity.type
_entity.pdbx_description
1 polymer ?
#
loop_
_entity_poly.entity_id
_entity_poly.type
_entity_poly.pdbx_seq_one_letter_code
_entity_poly.pdbx_strand_id
1 'polypeptide(L)'
;FSIQKAIDHFDTEQMKKWCSRLYNKSGIFKYIYPFLNEMPVGADGAKQTYPQIYGLKGSLKAHRNYFIQRRYDLKQVEYGYVSTLGAQFYQSTSSLDKAYTLKPMQYRLTIPYRVQLSTSNGVQADSGVVDADVLHSLQLTRAFGENDPLKIIGAAKIKELVWHEDAFAIGFNFGLLTSLVRLDMSVEKASGYRNGSFMASTNGMLLLEEVNMRNNQLARNGDNGNVATLDLSWQGRLKKLDVRGTGLTRVKLATGAPIVQLCLPDTIEELFLEYLTKLPDSGLILEGINNVRGYRYTNCPGIDGFVLLEHLHQAKLDGSGKLERFVLEIDREDDGTLLKKYYDYGTYTQTGAVDDRHSGLRGKLTLTKYLADEELEKYAARYPELTIKQPPYTMIEFDDSVADDANISNLDNRTGYKFGNTYKMSGHVNAIMKQRHRVLAKVTKMPTSRKETIAGQTVDVNNPDGEMTYFPLHDESSNFYADAEDMNDCTVAKLDGSEGDWMMYEPFYWSKGINDYLNNKKYACYSSYPEDEMPPVPDSTVLTLDAIKDTQGGWLGERKIMSGKPTLKESYTTDKSYSVCKVDVSGYKRVRFPSVPGTGLIGSIFTDTDGNVLKSIVVPTIGLRFEAGMYLISDVPERATALHFSILNTAEFDCVVLSNSDKIEDMEPDWVANDEHLCAVVGSSVVGSKLRACITGNYTAGSMTWTDFHYYSQQRGMQQIDALMHSRIANLSYARYGRRDMQEQCGAGQHTYNRITGGTADRGMTDTIGYDEAYAIDNKITNSLIENMVHQYAWYKSRDEYGQAMVVQVNNICCLGYEDIYGNKYDMMDGVDLPNDSGNQGKWRIWMPDGSIRMVQGKKDSGQWITGVAHGKYMDIVPVGNLNGSSSTYYTDMYWISASTVRVVYRGRYNANADGGVSNAYAYNDASSAGAYVGSRLAFRGKIVRAQSVAAYKAIREVA
;
A
#
# COMPACT_ATOMS: atom_id res chain seq x y z
N PHE A 1 12.24 18.84 -73.66
CA PHE A 1 12.00 20.17 -74.27
C PHE A 1 13.29 20.97 -74.18
N SER A 2 13.71 21.76 -75.18
CA SER A 2 14.98 22.53 -75.07
C SER A 2 14.77 23.85 -74.33
N ILE A 3 15.80 24.36 -73.65
CA ILE A 3 15.78 25.68 -72.97
C ILE A 3 15.33 26.77 -73.94
N GLN A 4 15.91 26.80 -75.14
CA GLN A 4 15.62 27.82 -76.14
C GLN A 4 14.14 27.82 -76.54
N LYS A 5 13.56 26.64 -76.79
CA LYS A 5 12.14 26.51 -77.17
C LYS A 5 11.20 26.98 -76.04
N ALA A 6 11.58 26.78 -74.78
CA ALA A 6 10.83 27.30 -73.63
C ALA A 6 10.93 28.82 -73.53
N ILE A 7 12.15 29.38 -73.68
CA ILE A 7 12.37 30.84 -73.71
C ILE A 7 11.54 31.47 -74.82
N ASP A 8 11.61 30.94 -76.05
CA ASP A 8 10.89 31.49 -77.20
C ASP A 8 9.38 31.50 -77.00
N HIS A 9 8.82 30.41 -76.44
CA HIS A 9 7.38 30.33 -76.12
C HIS A 9 6.96 31.43 -75.12
N PHE A 10 7.71 31.61 -74.03
CA PHE A 10 7.32 32.60 -73.04
C PHE A 10 7.65 34.04 -73.46
N ASP A 11 8.80 34.29 -74.10
CA ASP A 11 9.22 35.63 -74.53
C ASP A 11 8.44 36.14 -75.75
N THR A 12 7.99 35.24 -76.63
CA THR A 12 7.45 35.63 -77.95
C THR A 12 5.97 35.29 -78.11
N GLU A 13 5.51 34.13 -77.64
CA GLU A 13 4.12 33.68 -77.84
C GLU A 13 3.20 34.16 -76.70
N GLN A 14 3.63 34.01 -75.44
CA GLN A 14 2.85 34.41 -74.26
C GLN A 14 2.95 35.92 -73.98
N MET A 15 4.16 36.49 -74.01
CA MET A 15 4.38 37.88 -73.61
C MET A 15 3.85 38.95 -74.57
N LYS A 16 3.59 38.62 -75.84
CA LYS A 16 2.86 39.53 -76.72
C LYS A 16 1.48 39.91 -76.17
N LYS A 17 0.95 39.13 -75.22
CA LYS A 17 -0.36 39.35 -74.57
C LYS A 17 -0.26 40.10 -73.21
N TRP A 18 0.93 40.49 -72.74
CA TRP A 18 1.13 41.08 -71.40
C TRP A 18 1.96 42.38 -71.41
N CYS A 19 1.59 43.36 -70.57
CA CYS A 19 2.25 44.65 -70.48
C CYS A 19 3.49 44.61 -69.55
N SER A 20 4.69 44.67 -70.13
CA SER A 20 5.97 44.69 -69.40
C SER A 20 6.16 45.92 -68.50
N ARG A 21 5.51 47.06 -68.81
CA ARG A 21 5.58 48.30 -68.03
C ARG A 21 4.99 48.15 -66.62
N LEU A 22 3.98 47.29 -66.45
CA LEU A 22 3.32 47.03 -65.16
C LEU A 22 4.23 46.28 -64.18
N TYR A 23 5.00 45.30 -64.67
CA TYR A 23 5.97 44.56 -63.85
C TYR A 23 7.08 45.47 -63.32
N ASN A 24 7.66 46.32 -64.18
CA ASN A 24 8.72 47.24 -63.79
C ASN A 24 8.20 48.33 -62.81
N LYS A 25 6.96 48.82 -62.98
CA LYS A 25 6.32 49.71 -61.99
C LYS A 25 6.12 49.03 -60.64
N SER A 26 5.76 47.74 -60.62
CA SER A 26 5.65 46.98 -59.37
C SER A 26 6.97 46.90 -58.62
N GLY A 27 8.10 46.77 -59.33
CA GLY A 27 9.43 46.78 -58.69
C GLY A 27 9.73 48.12 -58.01
N ILE A 28 9.37 49.23 -58.66
CA ILE A 28 9.49 50.58 -58.09
C ILE A 28 8.66 50.71 -56.81
N PHE A 29 7.37 50.38 -56.85
CA PHE A 29 6.49 50.56 -55.69
C PHE A 29 6.75 49.60 -54.53
N LYS A 30 7.27 48.40 -54.79
CA LYS A 30 7.53 47.40 -53.75
C LYS A 30 8.91 47.52 -53.11
N TYR A 31 9.94 47.91 -53.87
CA TYR A 31 11.32 47.80 -53.40
C TYR A 31 12.10 49.13 -53.42
N ILE A 32 11.81 50.04 -54.36
CA ILE A 32 12.54 51.31 -54.47
C ILE A 32 11.85 52.40 -53.64
N TYR A 33 10.54 52.55 -53.79
CA TYR A 33 9.78 53.58 -53.09
C TYR A 33 9.77 53.37 -51.56
N PRO A 34 9.56 52.16 -51.02
CA PRO A 34 9.65 51.90 -49.57
C PRO A 34 11.07 51.99 -49.03
N PHE A 35 12.10 51.87 -49.87
CA PHE A 35 13.50 52.05 -49.45
C PHE A 35 13.85 53.53 -49.30
N LEU A 36 13.39 54.37 -50.22
CA LEU A 36 13.71 55.79 -50.26
C LEU A 36 12.79 56.65 -49.40
N ASN A 37 11.63 56.14 -48.98
CA ASN A 37 10.61 56.90 -48.25
C ASN A 37 10.11 56.07 -47.07
N GLU A 38 9.90 56.71 -45.92
CA GLU A 38 9.33 56.06 -44.74
C GLU A 38 7.89 55.63 -45.02
N MET A 39 7.58 54.39 -44.68
CA MET A 39 6.24 53.81 -44.80
C MET A 39 5.69 53.54 -43.40
N PRO A 40 4.38 53.74 -43.16
CA PRO A 40 3.72 53.24 -41.97
C PRO A 40 3.69 51.71 -42.00
N VAL A 41 4.07 51.08 -40.89
CA VAL A 41 4.26 49.63 -40.77
C VAL A 41 3.65 49.11 -39.48
N GLY A 42 3.28 47.83 -39.48
CA GLY A 42 2.67 47.20 -38.30
C GLY A 42 1.27 47.74 -37.98
N ALA A 43 0.69 47.23 -36.90
CA ALA A 43 -0.62 47.68 -36.41
C ALA A 43 -0.54 49.01 -35.64
N ASP A 44 0.66 49.40 -35.20
CA ASP A 44 0.97 50.64 -34.48
C ASP A 44 1.31 51.82 -35.40
N GLY A 45 1.51 51.57 -36.70
CA GLY A 45 1.73 52.61 -37.71
C GLY A 45 3.09 53.29 -37.63
N ALA A 46 4.08 52.63 -37.02
CA ALA A 46 5.45 53.15 -36.94
C ALA A 46 5.97 53.49 -38.34
N LYS A 47 6.71 54.59 -38.50
CA LYS A 47 7.29 54.98 -39.79
C LYS A 47 8.70 54.44 -39.91
N GLN A 48 8.96 53.60 -40.91
CA GLN A 48 10.31 53.13 -41.22
C GLN A 48 10.51 52.95 -42.72
N THR A 49 11.74 53.10 -43.19
CA THR A 49 12.12 52.68 -44.54
C THR A 49 12.36 51.17 -44.57
N TYR A 50 12.09 50.52 -45.70
CA TYR A 50 12.35 49.10 -45.91
C TYR A 50 13.57 48.90 -46.81
N PRO A 51 14.71 48.42 -46.28
CA PRO A 51 15.90 48.08 -47.05
C PRO A 51 15.75 46.76 -47.83
N GLN A 52 14.65 46.60 -48.57
CA GLN A 52 14.35 45.42 -49.38
C GLN A 52 14.76 45.56 -50.85
N ILE A 53 15.71 46.45 -51.16
CA ILE A 53 16.15 46.67 -52.55
C ILE A 53 16.72 45.40 -53.20
N TYR A 54 17.20 44.45 -52.39
CA TYR A 54 17.61 43.10 -52.82
C TYR A 54 16.50 42.30 -53.52
N GLY A 55 15.22 42.68 -53.34
CA GLY A 55 14.07 42.07 -54.01
C GLY A 55 13.94 42.48 -55.48
N LEU A 56 14.66 43.50 -55.93
CA LEU A 56 14.59 44.00 -57.31
C LEU A 56 15.29 43.04 -58.28
N LYS A 57 14.56 42.47 -59.24
CA LYS A 57 15.07 41.46 -60.18
C LYS A 57 15.05 41.96 -61.63
N GLY A 58 15.97 42.86 -61.99
CA GLY A 58 16.19 43.29 -63.38
C GLY A 58 14.92 43.59 -64.19
N SER A 59 14.97 43.38 -65.52
CA SER A 59 13.76 43.40 -66.35
C SER A 59 13.01 42.06 -66.28
N LEU A 60 11.70 42.05 -66.52
CA LEU A 60 10.89 40.82 -66.58
C LEU A 60 11.49 39.76 -67.51
N LYS A 61 12.02 40.17 -68.67
CA LYS A 61 12.67 39.29 -69.64
C LYS A 61 13.92 38.64 -69.04
N ALA A 62 14.79 39.43 -68.42
CA ALA A 62 16.00 38.93 -67.78
C ALA A 62 15.68 37.96 -66.63
N HIS A 63 14.71 38.32 -65.78
CA HIS A 63 14.28 37.46 -64.68
C HIS A 63 13.72 36.12 -65.17
N ARG A 64 12.90 36.13 -66.22
CA ARG A 64 12.32 34.92 -66.80
C ARG A 64 13.37 34.03 -67.46
N ASN A 65 14.27 34.60 -68.26
CA ASN A 65 15.33 33.81 -68.91
C ASN A 65 16.22 33.15 -67.88
N TYR A 66 16.62 33.90 -66.85
CA TYR A 66 17.29 33.37 -65.67
C TYR A 66 16.48 32.23 -65.02
N PHE A 67 15.17 32.42 -64.80
CA PHE A 67 14.31 31.43 -64.16
C PHE A 67 14.17 30.13 -64.97
N ILE A 68 13.96 30.24 -66.29
CA ILE A 68 13.83 29.08 -67.19
C ILE A 68 15.15 28.33 -67.24
N GLN A 69 16.27 29.02 -67.50
CA GLN A 69 17.58 28.40 -67.60
C GLN A 69 17.96 27.68 -66.30
N ARG A 70 17.71 28.31 -65.15
CA ARG A 70 18.00 27.74 -63.83
C ARG A 70 17.23 26.45 -63.53
N ARG A 71 15.99 26.31 -64.00
CA ARG A 71 15.20 25.08 -63.83
C ARG A 71 15.81 23.88 -64.56
N TYR A 72 16.43 24.12 -65.71
CA TYR A 72 17.14 23.09 -66.46
C TYR A 72 18.50 22.76 -65.83
N ASP A 73 19.27 23.78 -65.44
CA ASP A 73 20.61 23.58 -64.83
C ASP A 73 20.57 22.81 -63.51
N LEU A 74 19.50 22.99 -62.73
CA LEU A 74 19.26 22.27 -61.47
C LEU A 74 18.73 20.84 -61.68
N LYS A 75 18.58 20.36 -62.93
CA LYS A 75 17.93 19.09 -63.28
C LYS A 75 16.54 18.90 -62.63
N GLN A 76 15.85 20.00 -62.27
CA GLN A 76 14.54 19.94 -61.59
C GLN A 76 13.47 19.25 -62.43
N VAL A 77 13.63 19.27 -63.76
CA VAL A 77 12.74 18.60 -64.71
C VAL A 77 12.95 17.08 -64.72
N GLU A 78 14.14 16.60 -64.36
CA GLU A 78 14.50 15.17 -64.33
C GLU A 78 14.04 14.49 -63.03
N TYR A 79 14.05 15.23 -61.91
CA TYR A 79 13.81 14.67 -60.56
C TYR A 79 12.48 15.07 -59.91
N GLY A 80 11.57 15.72 -60.65
CA GLY A 80 10.27 16.16 -60.14
C GLY A 80 10.35 17.39 -59.23
N TYR A 81 9.31 18.20 -59.27
CA TYR A 81 9.20 19.55 -58.69
C TYR A 81 9.94 19.76 -57.35
N VAL A 82 10.95 20.66 -57.34
CA VAL A 82 11.55 21.22 -56.12
C VAL A 82 11.29 22.71 -56.11
N SER A 83 10.66 23.20 -55.05
CA SER A 83 10.42 24.63 -54.82
C SER A 83 11.69 25.45 -55.06
N THR A 84 11.58 26.59 -55.76
CA THR A 84 12.67 27.59 -55.85
C THR A 84 12.95 28.27 -54.51
N LEU A 85 12.11 28.02 -53.49
CA LEU A 85 12.35 28.39 -52.11
C LEU A 85 13.26 27.30 -51.51
N GLY A 86 14.57 27.42 -51.74
CA GLY A 86 15.56 26.68 -50.97
C GLY A 86 15.43 26.97 -49.47
N ALA A 87 16.08 26.15 -48.62
CA ALA A 87 16.18 26.44 -47.19
C ALA A 87 16.77 27.85 -47.02
N GLN A 88 15.96 28.76 -46.50
CA GLN A 88 16.23 30.20 -46.48
C GLN A 88 16.61 30.63 -45.08
N PHE A 89 17.57 31.56 -45.00
CA PHE A 89 17.99 32.18 -43.76
C PHE A 89 18.53 33.59 -43.99
N TYR A 90 18.55 34.38 -42.93
CA TYR A 90 19.09 35.74 -42.93
C TYR A 90 20.34 35.81 -42.05
N GLN A 91 21.36 36.51 -42.52
CA GLN A 91 22.56 36.79 -41.74
C GLN A 91 22.35 38.02 -40.86
N SER A 92 22.79 37.93 -39.59
CA SER A 92 22.77 39.07 -38.67
C SER A 92 24.16 39.64 -38.67
N THR A 93 24.24 40.91 -38.99
CA THR A 93 25.33 41.74 -38.52
C THR A 93 24.67 42.91 -37.83
N SER A 94 25.20 43.34 -36.69
CA SER A 94 24.80 44.66 -36.21
C SER A 94 25.16 45.68 -37.31
N SER A 95 24.43 46.80 -37.40
CA SER A 95 24.56 47.81 -38.47
C SER A 95 25.96 48.45 -38.63
N LEU A 96 26.95 47.98 -37.88
CA LEU A 96 28.34 48.45 -37.85
C LEU A 96 29.40 47.33 -37.96
N ASP A 97 29.04 46.06 -38.15
CA ASP A 97 30.04 44.97 -38.26
C ASP A 97 30.71 44.88 -39.64
N LYS A 98 32.00 44.49 -39.62
CA LYS A 98 32.77 44.16 -40.82
C LYS A 98 32.10 42.99 -41.57
N ALA A 99 32.19 43.02 -42.90
CA ALA A 99 31.70 41.94 -43.76
C ALA A 99 32.22 40.56 -43.28
N TYR A 100 31.32 39.59 -43.11
CA TYR A 100 31.63 38.27 -42.54
C TYR A 100 31.61 37.16 -43.61
N THR A 101 32.60 36.28 -43.56
CA THR A 101 32.72 35.12 -44.44
C THR A 101 32.25 33.88 -43.68
N LEU A 102 31.22 33.22 -44.19
CA LEU A 102 30.69 31.98 -43.60
C LEU A 102 31.72 30.85 -43.68
N LYS A 103 31.74 29.98 -42.67
CA LYS A 103 32.58 28.79 -42.65
C LYS A 103 32.16 27.77 -43.72
N PRO A 104 33.05 26.82 -44.10
CA PRO A 104 32.72 25.79 -45.08
C PRO A 104 31.55 24.93 -44.64
N MET A 105 30.60 24.74 -45.55
CA MET A 105 29.49 23.82 -45.39
C MET A 105 29.86 22.48 -46.02
N GLN A 106 29.80 21.40 -45.25
CA GLN A 106 29.98 20.05 -45.74
C GLN A 106 28.65 19.30 -45.80
N TYR A 107 28.43 18.50 -46.83
CA TYR A 107 27.15 17.80 -47.02
C TYR A 107 27.29 16.48 -47.78
N ARG A 108 26.37 15.54 -47.52
CA ARG A 108 26.14 14.35 -48.34
C ARG A 108 24.74 14.36 -48.94
N LEU A 109 24.60 13.78 -50.12
CA LEU A 109 23.32 13.72 -50.83
C LEU A 109 22.71 12.32 -50.82
N THR A 110 21.40 12.26 -50.95
CA THR A 110 20.62 11.03 -51.17
C THR A 110 20.72 10.49 -52.59
N ILE A 111 20.94 11.38 -53.57
CA ILE A 111 21.06 11.08 -55.00
C ILE A 111 22.09 12.04 -55.60
N PRO A 112 22.70 11.71 -56.75
CA PRO A 112 23.54 12.68 -57.47
C PRO A 112 22.73 13.93 -57.80
N TYR A 113 23.14 15.09 -57.27
CA TYR A 113 22.38 16.34 -57.39
C TYR A 113 23.29 17.57 -57.28
N ARG A 114 22.73 18.75 -57.58
CA ARG A 114 23.43 20.04 -57.45
C ARG A 114 22.99 20.78 -56.19
N VAL A 115 23.94 21.23 -55.38
CA VAL A 115 23.70 22.10 -54.22
C VAL A 115 24.29 23.49 -54.49
N GLN A 116 23.50 24.52 -54.20
CA GLN A 116 23.94 25.90 -54.36
C GLN A 116 23.64 26.71 -53.11
N LEU A 117 24.58 27.59 -52.77
CA LEU A 117 24.36 28.68 -51.84
C LEU A 117 24.14 29.95 -52.65
N SER A 118 22.93 30.50 -52.56
CA SER A 118 22.48 31.61 -53.41
C SER A 118 21.85 32.71 -52.56
N THR A 119 22.20 33.96 -52.81
CA THR A 119 21.46 35.10 -52.27
C THR A 119 20.38 35.57 -53.24
N SER A 120 19.53 36.51 -52.82
CA SER A 120 18.63 37.18 -53.75
C SER A 120 19.39 37.93 -54.86
N ASN A 121 20.66 38.24 -54.69
CA ASN A 121 21.45 38.95 -55.70
C ASN A 121 22.18 38.02 -56.70
N GLY A 122 22.24 36.70 -56.44
CA GLY A 122 22.89 35.74 -57.35
C GLY A 122 23.32 34.43 -56.70
N VAL A 123 23.93 33.53 -57.49
CA VAL A 123 24.65 32.35 -56.97
C VAL A 123 25.95 32.82 -56.33
N GLN A 124 26.24 32.35 -55.12
CA GLN A 124 27.44 32.71 -54.40
C GLN A 124 28.43 31.54 -54.29
N ALA A 125 27.92 30.31 -54.27
CA ALA A 125 28.69 29.08 -54.44
C ALA A 125 27.85 28.00 -55.13
N ASP A 126 28.46 27.20 -56.01
CA ASP A 126 27.82 26.10 -56.75
C ASP A 126 28.72 24.87 -56.70
N SER A 127 28.16 23.72 -56.32
CA SER A 127 28.89 22.46 -56.28
C SER A 127 29.07 21.79 -57.65
N GLY A 128 28.28 22.18 -58.65
CA GLY A 128 28.02 21.31 -59.79
C GLY A 128 27.19 20.08 -59.39
N VAL A 129 27.03 19.11 -60.29
CA VAL A 129 26.42 17.81 -59.95
C VAL A 129 27.48 16.98 -59.23
N VAL A 130 27.18 16.58 -57.99
CA VAL A 130 28.08 15.78 -57.16
C VAL A 130 27.42 14.45 -56.80
N ASP A 131 28.23 13.42 -56.54
CA ASP A 131 27.75 12.06 -56.29
C ASP A 131 26.99 11.93 -54.96
N ALA A 132 26.07 10.97 -54.91
CA ALA A 132 25.40 10.56 -53.68
C ALA A 132 26.39 9.95 -52.69
N ASP A 133 26.04 9.96 -51.40
CA ASP A 133 26.76 9.26 -50.32
C ASP A 133 28.23 9.66 -50.08
N VAL A 134 28.79 10.59 -50.84
CA VAL A 134 30.12 11.17 -50.66
C VAL A 134 30.00 12.52 -49.93
N LEU A 135 30.96 12.83 -49.04
CA LEU A 135 31.02 14.11 -48.36
C LEU A 135 31.65 15.17 -49.27
N HIS A 136 30.88 16.19 -49.59
CA HIS A 136 31.29 17.32 -50.41
C HIS A 136 31.42 18.57 -49.55
N SER A 137 32.23 19.52 -49.99
CA SER A 137 32.41 20.82 -49.33
C SER A 137 31.99 21.95 -50.26
N LEU A 138 31.31 22.96 -49.72
CA LEU A 138 30.89 24.16 -50.43
C LEU A 138 31.23 25.39 -49.58
N GLN A 139 32.08 26.25 -50.12
CA GLN A 139 32.55 27.47 -49.45
C GLN A 139 32.00 28.71 -50.14
N LEU A 140 31.51 29.64 -49.33
CA LEU A 140 31.19 30.99 -49.76
C LEU A 140 32.43 31.86 -49.60
N THR A 141 33.00 32.35 -50.72
CA THR A 141 34.25 33.13 -50.70
C THR A 141 34.01 34.63 -50.50
N ARG A 142 32.78 35.10 -50.73
CA ARG A 142 32.39 36.50 -50.57
C ARG A 142 31.82 36.75 -49.19
N ALA A 143 32.10 37.93 -48.67
CA ALA A 143 31.49 38.42 -47.45
C ALA A 143 30.11 39.04 -47.75
N PHE A 144 29.16 38.89 -46.82
CA PHE A 144 27.78 39.37 -46.97
C PHE A 144 27.47 40.49 -45.97
N GLY A 145 26.50 41.33 -46.33
CA GLY A 145 25.97 42.41 -45.49
C GLY A 145 24.66 42.03 -44.79
N GLU A 146 24.22 42.89 -43.89
CA GLU A 146 23.01 42.73 -43.07
C GLU A 146 21.76 42.43 -43.91
N ASN A 147 20.95 41.46 -43.48
CA ASN A 147 19.65 41.10 -44.09
C ASN A 147 19.67 40.58 -45.55
N ASP A 148 20.81 40.18 -46.11
CA ASP A 148 20.82 39.47 -47.42
C ASP A 148 20.33 38.02 -47.23
N PRO A 149 19.18 37.60 -47.81
CA PRO A 149 18.67 36.26 -47.65
C PRO A 149 19.55 35.24 -48.40
N LEU A 150 20.15 34.33 -47.65
CA LEU A 150 20.92 33.21 -48.19
C LEU A 150 20.03 31.95 -48.28
N LYS A 151 20.16 31.22 -49.38
CA LYS A 151 19.33 30.06 -49.73
C LYS A 151 20.20 28.86 -50.04
N ILE A 152 19.87 27.71 -49.44
CA ILE A 152 20.39 26.41 -49.85
C ILE A 152 19.42 25.80 -50.88
N ILE A 153 19.83 25.81 -52.14
CA ILE A 153 19.11 25.12 -53.21
C ILE A 153 19.62 23.67 -53.24
N GLY A 154 18.70 22.72 -53.31
CA GLY A 154 19.01 21.29 -53.17
C GLY A 154 18.91 20.75 -51.74
N ALA A 155 18.49 21.58 -50.77
CA ALA A 155 18.34 21.20 -49.36
C ALA A 155 17.56 19.89 -49.15
N ALA A 156 16.44 19.70 -49.86
CA ALA A 156 15.63 18.48 -49.76
C ALA A 156 16.37 17.18 -50.14
N LYS A 157 17.55 17.26 -50.76
CA LYS A 157 18.38 16.10 -51.13
C LYS A 157 19.56 15.86 -50.19
N ILE A 158 19.85 16.80 -49.29
CA ILE A 158 20.90 16.69 -48.30
C ILE A 158 20.47 15.68 -47.23
N LYS A 159 21.26 14.62 -47.05
CA LYS A 159 21.06 13.61 -46.00
C LYS A 159 21.95 13.81 -44.79
N GLU A 160 23.10 14.46 -44.96
CA GLU A 160 24.02 14.79 -43.88
C GLU A 160 24.50 16.21 -44.11
N LEU A 161 24.46 17.03 -43.06
CA LEU A 161 24.92 18.42 -43.07
C LEU A 161 25.87 18.62 -41.89
N VAL A 162 27.09 19.05 -42.18
CA VAL A 162 28.09 19.44 -41.18
C VAL A 162 28.48 20.88 -41.45
N TRP A 163 28.12 21.78 -40.55
CA TRP A 163 28.37 23.21 -40.71
C TRP A 163 28.56 23.89 -39.35
N HIS A 164 29.82 24.02 -38.94
CA HIS A 164 30.25 24.57 -37.65
C HIS A 164 30.12 26.10 -37.56
N GLU A 165 28.99 26.62 -38.03
CA GLU A 165 28.66 28.04 -38.13
C GLU A 165 27.57 28.41 -37.13
N ASP A 166 27.77 29.57 -36.49
CA ASP A 166 26.84 30.13 -35.52
C ASP A 166 26.36 31.52 -35.96
N ALA A 167 26.56 31.92 -37.23
CA ALA A 167 26.41 33.28 -37.78
C ALA A 167 25.07 33.70 -38.37
N PHE A 168 23.97 33.31 -37.75
CA PHE A 168 22.63 33.52 -38.31
C PHE A 168 21.78 34.48 -37.45
N ALA A 169 20.97 35.35 -38.09
CA ALA A 169 20.05 36.29 -37.42
C ALA A 169 18.69 35.69 -37.14
N ILE A 170 18.09 35.11 -38.16
CA ILE A 170 16.64 34.95 -38.18
C ILE A 170 16.34 33.71 -39.02
N GLY A 171 15.68 32.75 -38.35
CA GLY A 171 14.83 31.72 -38.92
C GLY A 171 15.41 30.92 -40.09
N PHE A 172 16.46 30.12 -39.86
CA PHE A 172 16.82 29.08 -40.81
C PHE A 172 15.72 28.00 -40.82
N ASN A 173 15.03 27.81 -41.94
CA ASN A 173 13.98 26.80 -42.04
C ASN A 173 14.55 25.42 -42.40
N PHE A 174 15.04 24.71 -41.39
CA PHE A 174 15.56 23.34 -41.51
C PHE A 174 14.48 22.33 -41.92
N GLY A 175 13.20 22.62 -41.72
CA GLY A 175 12.10 21.78 -42.19
C GLY A 175 12.10 21.51 -43.70
N LEU A 176 12.87 22.27 -44.49
CA LEU A 176 13.06 22.03 -45.92
C LEU A 176 14.15 20.99 -46.25
N LEU A 177 14.95 20.56 -45.26
CA LEU A 177 15.91 19.46 -45.38
C LEU A 177 15.20 18.12 -45.12
N THR A 178 14.22 17.79 -45.96
CA THR A 178 13.31 16.65 -45.76
C THR A 178 13.99 15.28 -45.79
N SER A 179 15.22 15.19 -46.30
CA SER A 179 16.01 13.96 -46.35
C SER A 179 17.10 13.87 -45.30
N LEU A 180 17.17 14.83 -44.37
CA LEU A 180 18.25 14.92 -43.38
C LEU A 180 18.18 13.76 -42.37
N VAL A 181 19.29 13.06 -42.22
CA VAL A 181 19.52 11.96 -41.27
C VAL A 181 20.50 12.40 -40.18
N ARG A 182 21.54 13.16 -40.53
CA ARG A 182 22.55 13.65 -39.59
C ARG A 182 22.79 15.15 -39.74
N LEU A 183 22.81 15.85 -38.62
CA LEU A 183 23.07 17.28 -38.54
C LEU A 183 24.14 17.56 -37.48
N ASP A 184 25.24 18.17 -37.89
CA ASP A 184 26.27 18.68 -36.99
C ASP A 184 26.49 20.17 -37.22
N MET A 185 26.07 20.99 -36.28
CA MET A 185 26.37 22.42 -36.23
C MET A 185 27.10 22.80 -34.94
N SER A 186 27.84 21.87 -34.35
CA SER A 186 28.65 22.17 -33.17
C SER A 186 29.68 23.26 -33.46
N VAL A 187 30.10 23.99 -32.44
CA VAL A 187 31.18 24.99 -32.55
C VAL A 187 32.18 24.81 -31.40
N GLU A 188 33.46 25.14 -31.62
CA GLU A 188 34.46 25.07 -30.55
C GLU A 188 34.18 26.10 -29.44
N LYS A 189 33.80 27.31 -29.84
CA LYS A 189 33.45 28.41 -28.94
C LYS A 189 32.33 29.24 -29.56
N ALA A 190 31.30 29.55 -28.76
CA ALA A 190 30.24 30.45 -29.18
C ALA A 190 30.79 31.85 -29.50
N SER A 191 30.40 32.42 -30.64
CA SER A 191 30.64 33.82 -30.96
C SER A 191 29.73 34.73 -30.11
N GLY A 192 30.27 35.86 -29.67
CA GLY A 192 29.52 36.83 -28.87
C GLY A 192 28.37 37.45 -29.66
N TYR A 193 27.15 37.26 -29.16
CA TYR A 193 25.89 37.91 -29.56
C TYR A 193 25.32 37.61 -30.96
N ARG A 194 24.31 36.71 -31.04
CA ARG A 194 23.41 36.57 -32.21
C ARG A 194 21.97 36.28 -31.77
N ASN A 195 21.10 37.27 -31.94
CA ASN A 195 19.66 37.11 -31.84
C ASN A 195 19.24 36.18 -33.00
N GLY A 196 18.53 35.07 -32.73
CA GLY A 196 18.19 34.05 -33.74
C GLY A 196 17.93 32.65 -33.19
N SER A 197 17.24 31.80 -33.97
CA SER A 197 16.88 30.42 -33.61
C SER A 197 17.40 29.42 -34.65
N PHE A 198 17.79 28.24 -34.19
CA PHE A 198 18.21 27.09 -34.99
C PHE A 198 17.14 26.76 -36.02
N MET A 199 15.86 26.81 -35.64
CA MET A 199 14.77 26.46 -36.56
C MET A 199 13.52 27.31 -36.34
N ALA A 200 13.09 28.01 -37.38
CA ALA A 200 11.69 28.49 -37.44
C ALA A 200 10.70 27.28 -37.43
N SER A 201 11.14 26.11 -37.93
CA SER A 201 10.35 24.87 -37.95
C SER A 201 11.23 23.61 -38.11
N THR A 202 10.95 22.57 -37.30
CA THR A 202 11.55 21.21 -37.34
C THR A 202 10.69 20.18 -38.09
N ASN A 203 9.44 20.51 -38.40
CA ASN A 203 8.39 19.53 -38.69
C ASN A 203 8.64 18.66 -39.93
N GLY A 204 9.48 19.12 -40.87
CA GLY A 204 9.79 18.40 -42.11
C GLY A 204 10.97 17.42 -42.02
N MET A 205 11.75 17.42 -40.93
CA MET A 205 12.94 16.57 -40.76
C MET A 205 12.60 15.22 -40.12
N LEU A 206 11.73 14.45 -40.77
CA LEU A 206 11.19 13.19 -40.22
C LEU A 206 12.19 12.03 -40.24
N LEU A 207 13.29 12.16 -40.99
CA LEU A 207 14.33 11.12 -41.12
C LEU A 207 15.53 11.33 -40.19
N LEU A 208 15.50 12.37 -39.35
CA LEU A 208 16.63 12.77 -38.53
C LEU A 208 16.92 11.75 -37.43
N GLU A 209 18.17 11.28 -37.37
CA GLU A 209 18.67 10.31 -36.40
C GLU A 209 19.76 10.88 -35.48
N GLU A 210 20.60 11.80 -35.96
CA GLU A 210 21.70 12.37 -35.18
C GLU A 210 21.72 13.90 -35.26
N VAL A 211 21.79 14.57 -34.10
CA VAL A 211 21.90 16.02 -33.97
C VAL A 211 23.02 16.38 -33.00
N ASN A 212 24.00 17.15 -33.46
CA ASN A 212 25.06 17.71 -32.64
C ASN A 212 25.08 19.23 -32.79
N MET A 213 24.81 19.94 -31.71
CA MET A 213 24.73 21.40 -31.62
C MET A 213 25.61 21.93 -30.48
N ARG A 214 26.61 21.16 -30.07
CA ARG A 214 27.45 21.49 -28.92
C ARG A 214 28.03 22.92 -29.03
N ASN A 215 27.90 23.69 -27.95
CA ASN A 215 28.27 25.10 -27.80
C ASN A 215 27.57 26.09 -28.75
N ASN A 216 26.62 25.65 -29.59
CA ASN A 216 25.95 26.52 -30.54
C ASN A 216 24.72 27.18 -29.89
N GLN A 217 24.83 28.47 -29.56
CA GLN A 217 23.78 29.25 -28.89
C GLN A 217 22.50 29.43 -29.74
N LEU A 218 22.53 29.01 -31.01
CA LEU A 218 21.35 29.02 -31.84
C LEU A 218 20.43 27.83 -31.59
N ALA A 219 20.83 26.76 -30.88
CA ALA A 219 20.14 25.46 -30.75
C ALA A 219 18.69 25.44 -30.17
N ARG A 220 17.78 26.29 -30.65
CA ARG A 220 16.41 26.54 -30.15
C ARG A 220 15.40 26.75 -31.29
N ASN A 221 14.10 26.60 -31.02
CA ASN A 221 13.02 26.76 -32.01
C ASN A 221 12.14 27.99 -31.72
N GLY A 222 11.64 28.69 -32.75
CA GLY A 222 10.57 29.71 -32.64
C GLY A 222 10.81 31.04 -33.39
N ASP A 223 9.72 31.73 -33.78
CA ASP A 223 9.77 32.93 -34.64
C ASP A 223 9.65 34.30 -33.93
N ASN A 224 9.37 34.37 -32.62
CA ASN A 224 9.47 35.58 -31.78
C ASN A 224 8.87 35.29 -30.39
N GLY A 225 9.68 34.94 -29.37
CA GLY A 225 9.29 35.15 -27.97
C GLY A 225 9.55 34.04 -26.93
N ASN A 226 9.82 32.78 -27.30
CA ASN A 226 10.21 31.75 -26.32
C ASN A 226 11.61 31.22 -26.62
N VAL A 227 12.62 31.78 -25.94
CA VAL A 227 14.01 31.88 -26.44
C VAL A 227 14.98 30.81 -25.89
N ALA A 228 14.46 29.74 -25.26
CA ALA A 228 15.26 28.76 -24.50
C ALA A 228 14.83 27.27 -24.67
N THR A 229 13.98 26.93 -25.65
CA THR A 229 13.49 25.56 -25.87
C THR A 229 13.90 25.01 -27.23
N LEU A 230 14.27 23.73 -27.28
CA LEU A 230 14.47 22.95 -28.49
C LEU A 230 13.33 21.92 -28.62
N ASP A 231 12.48 22.07 -29.63
CA ASP A 231 11.35 21.17 -29.89
C ASP A 231 11.67 20.19 -31.03
N LEU A 232 11.90 18.94 -30.65
CA LEU A 232 12.14 17.78 -31.52
C LEU A 232 11.01 16.74 -31.41
N SER A 233 9.80 17.14 -31.03
CA SER A 233 8.67 16.24 -30.85
C SER A 233 8.20 15.51 -32.13
N TRP A 234 8.65 15.97 -33.30
CA TRP A 234 8.39 15.33 -34.59
C TRP A 234 9.47 14.32 -35.00
N GLN A 235 10.60 14.27 -34.30
CA GLN A 235 11.76 13.45 -34.65
C GLN A 235 11.68 12.04 -34.04
N GLY A 236 10.69 11.25 -34.48
CA GLY A 236 10.48 9.88 -33.98
C GLY A 236 11.61 8.87 -34.28
N ARG A 237 12.62 9.25 -35.07
CA ARG A 237 13.79 8.41 -35.40
C ARG A 237 15.08 8.83 -34.69
N LEU A 238 15.04 9.87 -33.85
CA LEU A 238 16.22 10.42 -33.20
C LEU A 238 16.91 9.36 -32.33
N LYS A 239 18.21 9.16 -32.55
CA LYS A 239 19.07 8.22 -31.82
C LYS A 239 20.08 8.95 -30.93
N LYS A 240 20.64 10.10 -31.40
CA LYS A 240 21.66 10.85 -30.68
C LYS A 240 21.38 12.34 -30.70
N LEU A 241 21.49 12.97 -29.53
CA LEU A 241 21.40 14.42 -29.36
C LEU A 241 22.54 14.91 -28.47
N ASP A 242 23.33 15.88 -28.95
CA ASP A 242 24.30 16.61 -28.12
C ASP A 242 24.08 18.12 -28.22
N VAL A 243 23.60 18.72 -27.14
CA VAL A 243 23.30 20.16 -27.02
C VAL A 243 24.02 20.78 -25.82
N ARG A 244 25.11 20.16 -25.38
CA ARG A 244 25.96 20.68 -24.29
C ARG A 244 26.55 22.05 -24.61
N GLY A 245 26.82 22.86 -23.59
CA GLY A 245 27.33 24.22 -23.73
C GLY A 245 26.37 25.22 -24.40
N THR A 246 25.09 24.86 -24.54
CA THR A 246 24.03 25.76 -25.06
C THR A 246 23.24 26.39 -23.90
N GLY A 247 22.48 27.46 -24.17
CA GLY A 247 21.59 28.11 -23.19
C GLY A 247 20.18 27.53 -23.11
N LEU A 248 20.00 26.24 -23.42
CA LEU A 248 18.69 25.59 -23.42
C LEU A 248 18.19 25.26 -22.02
N THR A 249 16.99 25.69 -21.68
CA THR A 249 16.32 25.33 -20.43
C THR A 249 15.38 24.13 -20.58
N ARG A 250 14.97 23.80 -21.83
CA ARG A 250 14.05 22.70 -22.12
C ARG A 250 14.36 22.03 -23.46
N VAL A 251 14.31 20.70 -23.48
CA VAL A 251 14.32 19.89 -24.71
C VAL A 251 13.05 19.04 -24.76
N LYS A 252 12.30 19.13 -25.85
CA LYS A 252 11.10 18.31 -26.07
C LYS A 252 11.41 17.24 -27.11
N LEU A 253 11.27 15.98 -26.73
CA LEU A 253 11.58 14.83 -27.58
C LEU A 253 10.30 14.16 -28.08
N ALA A 254 10.39 13.43 -29.18
CA ALA A 254 9.28 12.62 -29.67
C ALA A 254 9.07 11.41 -28.76
N THR A 255 7.81 11.14 -28.40
CA THR A 255 7.44 9.95 -27.63
C THR A 255 7.87 8.68 -28.38
N GLY A 256 8.62 7.80 -27.71
CA GLY A 256 9.09 6.54 -28.30
C GLY A 256 10.31 6.67 -29.23
N ALA A 257 10.97 7.82 -29.30
CA ALA A 257 12.19 7.97 -30.07
C ALA A 257 13.28 6.97 -29.59
N PRO A 258 14.00 6.29 -30.51
CA PRO A 258 15.00 5.26 -30.17
C PRO A 258 16.34 5.89 -29.73
N ILE A 259 16.29 6.84 -28.81
CA ILE A 259 17.45 7.58 -28.32
C ILE A 259 18.34 6.62 -27.53
N VAL A 260 19.63 6.59 -27.88
CA VAL A 260 20.69 5.83 -27.19
C VAL A 260 21.72 6.75 -26.55
N GLN A 261 21.72 8.04 -26.91
CA GLN A 261 22.61 9.05 -26.34
C GLN A 261 21.91 10.41 -26.28
N LEU A 262 21.84 10.99 -25.08
CA LEU A 262 21.21 12.27 -24.78
C LEU A 262 22.16 13.12 -23.93
N CYS A 263 22.84 14.09 -24.54
CA CYS A 263 23.75 15.00 -23.86
C CYS A 263 23.11 16.39 -23.70
N LEU A 264 22.84 16.80 -22.47
CA LEU A 264 22.12 18.02 -22.11
C LEU A 264 23.03 19.04 -21.40
N PRO A 265 22.78 20.36 -21.58
CA PRO A 265 23.57 21.40 -20.93
C PRO A 265 23.23 21.54 -19.44
N ASP A 266 24.08 22.26 -18.71
CA ASP A 266 23.90 22.59 -17.29
C ASP A 266 22.78 23.62 -17.04
N THR A 267 22.27 24.25 -18.10
CA THR A 267 21.18 25.24 -18.08
C THR A 267 19.78 24.63 -18.10
N ILE A 268 19.64 23.30 -18.20
CA ILE A 268 18.33 22.63 -18.22
C ILE A 268 17.56 22.89 -16.92
N GLU A 269 16.32 23.37 -17.06
CA GLU A 269 15.37 23.56 -15.98
C GLU A 269 14.27 22.48 -15.96
N GLU A 270 13.89 21.94 -17.13
CA GLU A 270 12.90 20.88 -17.26
C GLU A 270 13.53 19.61 -17.84
N LEU A 271 13.72 18.61 -16.98
CA LEU A 271 14.24 17.29 -17.34
C LEU A 271 13.09 16.30 -17.47
N PHE A 272 12.55 16.16 -18.69
CA PHE A 272 11.46 15.23 -18.99
C PHE A 272 11.97 14.03 -19.79
N LEU A 273 11.92 12.86 -19.17
CA LEU A 273 12.36 11.57 -19.70
C LEU A 273 11.15 10.63 -19.81
N GLU A 274 10.50 10.64 -20.97
CA GLU A 274 9.23 9.95 -21.18
C GLU A 274 9.34 9.01 -22.39
N TYR A 275 9.14 7.71 -22.15
CA TYR A 275 9.11 6.65 -23.16
C TYR A 275 10.40 6.47 -23.97
N LEU A 276 11.57 6.72 -23.36
CA LEU A 276 12.88 6.55 -23.98
C LEU A 276 13.43 5.14 -23.74
N THR A 277 12.76 4.14 -24.29
CA THR A 277 13.01 2.71 -24.01
C THR A 277 14.39 2.17 -24.42
N LYS A 278 15.14 2.93 -25.22
CA LYS A 278 16.47 2.55 -25.72
C LYS A 278 17.62 3.33 -25.08
N LEU A 279 17.33 4.27 -24.18
CA LEU A 279 18.35 5.10 -23.55
C LEU A 279 18.94 4.35 -22.34
N PRO A 280 20.22 3.94 -22.38
CA PRO A 280 20.89 3.42 -21.19
C PRO A 280 21.32 4.56 -20.27
N ASP A 281 21.56 4.26 -18.99
CA ASP A 281 22.12 5.20 -18.01
C ASP A 281 23.40 5.89 -18.50
N SER A 282 24.35 5.13 -19.06
CA SER A 282 25.58 5.66 -19.66
C SER A 282 25.37 6.54 -20.89
N GLY A 283 24.18 6.51 -21.48
CA GLY A 283 23.77 7.34 -22.61
C GLY A 283 23.19 8.69 -22.19
N LEU A 284 22.75 8.86 -20.94
CA LEU A 284 22.27 10.12 -20.41
C LEU A 284 23.45 10.92 -19.82
N ILE A 285 23.81 12.04 -20.46
CA ILE A 285 24.93 12.87 -20.05
C ILE A 285 24.40 14.26 -19.70
N LEU A 286 24.39 14.61 -18.42
CA LEU A 286 24.00 15.93 -17.92
C LEU A 286 25.27 16.72 -17.55
N GLU A 287 25.48 17.91 -18.12
CA GLU A 287 26.58 18.79 -17.68
C GLU A 287 26.38 19.32 -16.26
N GLY A 288 25.12 19.42 -15.80
CA GLY A 288 24.77 19.78 -14.44
C GLY A 288 23.29 19.51 -14.14
N ILE A 289 22.98 19.37 -12.86
CA ILE A 289 21.61 19.13 -12.36
C ILE A 289 21.04 20.31 -11.56
N ASN A 290 21.89 21.30 -11.25
CA ASN A 290 21.61 22.38 -10.29
C ASN A 290 20.45 23.28 -10.73
N ASN A 291 20.20 23.41 -12.02
CA ASN A 291 19.13 24.25 -12.56
C ASN A 291 17.80 23.52 -12.74
N VAL A 292 17.74 22.19 -12.57
CA VAL A 292 16.53 21.42 -12.78
C VAL A 292 15.48 21.80 -11.73
N ARG A 293 14.38 22.39 -12.19
CA ARG A 293 13.19 22.75 -11.40
C ARG A 293 12.07 21.75 -11.57
N GLY A 294 11.98 21.14 -12.76
CA GLY A 294 10.95 20.19 -13.14
C GLY A 294 11.51 18.85 -13.58
N TYR A 295 11.03 17.76 -13.00
CA TYR A 295 11.42 16.40 -13.37
C TYR A 295 10.21 15.56 -13.80
N ARG A 296 10.30 14.84 -14.92
CA ARG A 296 9.29 13.82 -15.28
C ARG A 296 9.98 12.57 -15.73
N TYR A 297 9.50 11.45 -15.23
CA TYR A 297 10.02 10.16 -15.60
C TYR A 297 8.89 9.18 -15.86
N THR A 298 8.89 8.56 -17.02
CA THR A 298 7.93 7.53 -17.39
C THR A 298 8.57 6.57 -18.38
N ASN A 299 8.52 5.26 -18.08
CA ASN A 299 8.90 4.17 -18.99
C ASN A 299 10.27 4.35 -19.70
N CYS A 300 11.32 4.57 -18.92
CA CYS A 300 12.71 4.62 -19.40
C CYS A 300 13.56 3.51 -18.72
N PRO A 301 13.34 2.22 -19.01
CA PRO A 301 13.89 1.07 -18.26
C PRO A 301 15.41 1.00 -18.17
N GLY A 302 16.15 1.72 -19.01
CA GLY A 302 17.61 1.78 -18.94
C GLY A 302 18.16 2.77 -17.90
N ILE A 303 17.30 3.55 -17.23
CA ILE A 303 17.64 4.57 -16.23
C ILE A 303 16.82 4.29 -14.96
N ASP A 304 17.44 4.40 -13.78
CA ASP A 304 16.69 4.39 -12.53
C ASP A 304 16.18 5.81 -12.22
N GLY A 305 14.90 6.05 -12.52
CA GLY A 305 14.26 7.36 -12.30
C GLY A 305 14.16 7.76 -10.83
N PHE A 306 14.08 6.80 -9.90
CA PHE A 306 13.99 7.11 -8.48
C PHE A 306 15.35 7.56 -7.92
N VAL A 307 16.43 6.91 -8.32
CA VAL A 307 17.81 7.33 -7.96
C VAL A 307 18.10 8.75 -8.47
N LEU A 308 17.68 9.07 -9.69
CA LEU A 308 17.86 10.41 -10.23
C LEU A 308 17.03 11.46 -9.49
N LEU A 309 15.80 11.14 -9.08
CA LEU A 309 14.99 12.00 -8.21
C LEU A 309 15.69 12.26 -6.87
N GLU A 310 16.26 11.23 -6.23
CA GLU A 310 17.02 11.38 -4.98
C GLU A 310 18.25 12.28 -5.15
N HIS A 311 18.97 12.19 -6.27
CA HIS A 311 20.09 13.09 -6.56
C HIS A 311 19.64 14.55 -6.71
N LEU A 312 18.51 14.79 -7.39
CA LEU A 312 17.93 16.13 -7.54
C LEU A 312 17.44 16.69 -6.19
N HIS A 313 16.82 15.84 -5.37
CA HIS A 313 16.39 16.16 -4.02
C HIS A 313 17.58 16.53 -3.13
N GLN A 314 18.64 15.73 -3.14
CA GLN A 314 19.85 15.98 -2.35
C GLN A 314 20.53 17.28 -2.75
N ALA A 315 20.66 17.56 -4.05
CA ALA A 315 21.23 18.82 -4.53
C ALA A 315 20.46 20.03 -3.99
N LYS A 316 19.13 19.95 -3.92
CA LYS A 316 18.28 21.00 -3.32
C LYS A 316 18.51 21.17 -1.81
N LEU A 317 18.63 20.07 -1.06
CA LEU A 317 18.94 20.13 0.37
C LEU A 317 20.30 20.78 0.63
N ASP A 318 21.28 20.51 -0.23
CA ASP A 318 22.63 21.10 -0.16
C ASP A 318 22.66 22.58 -0.61
N GLY A 319 21.51 23.14 -1.05
CA GLY A 319 21.38 24.51 -1.54
C GLY A 319 21.92 24.75 -2.95
N SER A 320 22.35 23.69 -3.65
CA SER A 320 22.91 23.75 -5.01
C SER A 320 21.86 23.50 -6.10
N GLY A 321 20.80 22.76 -5.80
CA GLY A 321 19.72 22.39 -6.72
C GLY A 321 18.45 23.23 -6.56
N LYS A 322 17.57 23.19 -7.58
CA LYS A 322 16.34 23.99 -7.66
C LYS A 322 15.05 23.18 -7.84
N LEU A 323 15.06 21.88 -7.52
CA LEU A 323 13.91 21.00 -7.76
C LEU A 323 12.64 21.54 -7.08
N GLU A 324 11.60 21.82 -7.84
CA GLU A 324 10.31 22.32 -7.33
C GLU A 324 9.20 21.31 -7.58
N ARG A 325 9.27 20.57 -8.69
CA ARG A 325 8.17 19.72 -9.17
C ARG A 325 8.68 18.43 -9.75
N PHE A 326 7.92 17.35 -9.57
CA PHE A 326 8.20 16.10 -10.26
C PHE A 326 6.96 15.29 -10.63
N VAL A 327 7.16 14.29 -11.48
CA VAL A 327 6.24 13.18 -11.74
C VAL A 327 7.06 11.89 -11.81
N LEU A 328 6.74 10.92 -10.95
CA LEU A 328 7.39 9.62 -10.90
C LEU A 328 6.38 8.53 -10.48
N GLU A 329 6.28 7.48 -11.29
CA GLU A 329 5.50 6.28 -10.94
C GLU A 329 6.36 5.32 -10.11
N ILE A 330 5.80 4.85 -8.99
CA ILE A 330 6.45 3.93 -8.05
C ILE A 330 5.53 2.74 -7.75
N ASP A 331 6.13 1.58 -7.47
CA ASP A 331 5.48 0.43 -6.83
C ASP A 331 6.44 -0.10 -5.75
N ARG A 332 6.26 0.35 -4.51
CA ARG A 332 7.25 0.16 -3.43
C ARG A 332 6.62 0.01 -2.05
N GLU A 333 7.43 -0.50 -1.11
CA GLU A 333 7.15 -0.49 0.32
C GLU A 333 7.95 0.63 1.02
N ASP A 334 7.34 1.31 2.00
CA ASP A 334 7.97 2.37 2.80
C ASP A 334 7.27 2.53 4.17
N ASP A 335 7.85 3.21 5.15
CA ASP A 335 7.22 3.47 6.46
C ASP A 335 6.41 4.79 6.51
N GLY A 336 6.24 5.46 5.36
CA GLY A 336 5.59 6.75 5.22
C GLY A 336 6.59 7.93 5.21
N THR A 337 7.88 7.69 5.46
CA THR A 337 8.90 8.74 5.36
C THR A 337 9.03 9.31 3.94
N LEU A 338 8.80 8.50 2.91
CA LEU A 338 8.82 8.92 1.52
C LEU A 338 7.69 9.92 1.21
N LEU A 339 6.48 9.66 1.74
CA LEU A 339 5.34 10.58 1.62
C LEU A 339 5.64 11.92 2.26
N LYS A 340 6.31 11.92 3.42
CA LYS A 340 6.72 13.15 4.10
C LYS A 340 7.84 13.87 3.35
N LYS A 341 8.87 13.14 2.89
CA LYS A 341 10.04 13.68 2.17
C LYS A 341 9.62 14.49 0.94
N TYR A 342 8.65 13.97 0.19
CA TYR A 342 8.22 14.57 -1.07
C TYR A 342 6.93 15.41 -0.97
N TYR A 343 6.42 15.63 0.25
CA TYR A 343 5.11 16.28 0.48
C TYR A 343 5.05 17.69 -0.14
N ASP A 344 6.07 18.51 0.07
CA ASP A 344 6.08 19.93 -0.30
C ASP A 344 6.43 20.20 -1.78
N TYR A 345 6.72 19.17 -2.57
CA TYR A 345 6.95 19.34 -4.01
C TYR A 345 5.63 19.47 -4.75
N GLY A 346 5.63 20.28 -5.81
CA GLY A 346 4.51 20.33 -6.76
C GLY A 346 4.58 19.21 -7.79
N THR A 347 3.58 19.16 -8.66
CA THR A 347 3.54 18.22 -9.77
C THR A 347 3.05 18.88 -11.06
N TYR A 348 2.74 18.06 -12.06
CA TYR A 348 2.18 18.46 -13.33
C TYR A 348 0.89 17.69 -13.62
N THR A 349 -0.11 18.40 -14.12
CA THR A 349 -1.34 17.81 -14.67
C THR A 349 -1.04 16.94 -15.90
N GLN A 350 -2.01 16.11 -16.32
CA GLN A 350 -1.88 15.31 -17.56
C GLN A 350 -1.64 16.15 -18.82
N THR A 351 -2.14 17.39 -18.88
CA THR A 351 -1.90 18.31 -19.99
C THR A 351 -0.54 18.99 -19.92
N GLY A 352 0.21 18.75 -18.84
CA GLY A 352 1.52 19.28 -18.57
C GLY A 352 1.55 20.65 -17.89
N ALA A 353 0.41 21.20 -17.48
CA ALA A 353 0.33 22.41 -16.66
C ALA A 353 0.83 22.16 -15.23
N VAL A 354 1.41 23.18 -14.60
CA VAL A 354 1.87 23.15 -13.21
C VAL A 354 0.70 22.94 -12.24
N ASP A 355 0.91 22.08 -11.26
CA ASP A 355 -0.02 21.87 -10.15
C ASP A 355 0.72 21.80 -8.81
N ASP A 356 0.73 22.90 -8.07
CA ASP A 356 1.40 22.97 -6.76
C ASP A 356 0.48 22.48 -5.61
N ARG A 357 -0.78 22.11 -5.90
CA ARG A 357 -1.74 21.55 -4.91
C ARG A 357 -1.51 20.08 -4.63
N HIS A 358 -0.91 19.35 -5.57
CA HIS A 358 -0.58 17.93 -5.43
C HIS A 358 0.91 17.69 -5.59
N SER A 359 1.39 16.53 -5.15
CA SER A 359 2.79 16.11 -5.29
C SER A 359 2.94 14.96 -6.30
N GLY A 360 4.19 14.70 -6.70
CA GLY A 360 4.55 14.01 -7.94
C GLY A 360 4.59 12.48 -7.92
N LEU A 361 4.32 11.84 -6.79
CA LEU A 361 4.34 10.38 -6.72
C LEU A 361 3.04 9.80 -7.28
N ARG A 362 3.17 8.76 -8.09
CA ARG A 362 2.07 8.02 -8.72
C ARG A 362 2.27 6.51 -8.54
N GLY A 363 1.23 5.71 -8.75
CA GLY A 363 1.31 4.26 -8.72
C GLY A 363 0.84 3.69 -7.38
N LYS A 364 1.67 2.87 -6.72
CA LYS A 364 1.33 2.19 -5.47
C LYS A 364 2.43 2.32 -4.41
N LEU A 365 2.02 2.65 -3.19
CA LEU A 365 2.88 2.61 -2.01
C LEU A 365 2.23 1.74 -0.94
N THR A 366 2.89 0.66 -0.53
CA THR A 366 2.43 -0.17 0.59
C THR A 366 3.19 0.22 1.85
N LEU A 367 2.48 0.68 2.86
CA LEU A 367 3.06 1.12 4.12
C LEU A 367 3.51 -0.08 4.95
N THR A 368 4.66 0.04 5.58
CA THR A 368 5.22 -0.94 6.53
C THR A 368 4.89 -0.59 7.99
N LYS A 369 4.36 0.62 8.21
CA LYS A 369 3.89 1.13 9.49
C LYS A 369 2.50 1.74 9.31
N TYR A 370 1.59 1.46 10.23
CA TYR A 370 0.24 1.98 10.15
C TYR A 370 0.24 3.50 10.44
N LEU A 371 -0.31 4.29 9.51
CA LEU A 371 -0.51 5.73 9.70
C LEU A 371 -1.87 6.01 10.32
N ALA A 372 -2.00 7.06 11.14
CA ALA A 372 -3.31 7.47 11.62
C ALA A 372 -4.22 7.85 10.44
N ASP A 373 -5.52 7.57 10.55
CA ASP A 373 -6.48 7.75 9.45
C ASP A 373 -6.46 9.19 8.90
N GLU A 374 -6.37 10.21 9.79
CA GLU A 374 -6.23 11.63 9.42
C GLU A 374 -4.95 11.94 8.64
N GLU A 375 -3.83 11.29 8.99
CA GLU A 375 -2.57 11.45 8.26
C GLU A 375 -2.63 10.77 6.90
N LEU A 376 -3.26 9.59 6.82
CA LEU A 376 -3.48 8.88 5.58
C LEU A 376 -4.36 9.69 4.62
N GLU A 377 -5.47 10.26 5.11
CA GLU A 377 -6.36 11.14 4.34
C GLU A 377 -5.61 12.38 3.84
N LYS A 378 -4.80 13.01 4.69
CA LYS A 378 -3.94 14.13 4.30
C LYS A 378 -2.99 13.76 3.17
N TYR A 379 -2.34 12.58 3.24
CA TYR A 379 -1.45 12.13 2.18
C TYR A 379 -2.23 11.73 0.92
N ALA A 380 -3.35 11.04 1.04
CA ALA A 380 -4.20 10.67 -0.10
C ALA A 380 -4.69 11.92 -0.86
N ALA A 381 -5.07 12.99 -0.15
CA ALA A 381 -5.42 14.26 -0.75
C ALA A 381 -4.23 14.94 -1.46
N ARG A 382 -3.00 14.78 -0.94
CA ARG A 382 -1.78 15.34 -1.55
C ARG A 382 -1.29 14.52 -2.75
N TYR A 383 -1.54 13.22 -2.77
CA TYR A 383 -1.09 12.27 -3.79
C TYR A 383 -2.27 11.54 -4.47
N PRO A 384 -3.10 12.24 -5.24
CA PRO A 384 -4.35 11.68 -5.80
C PRO A 384 -4.12 10.54 -6.81
N GLU A 385 -2.91 10.43 -7.37
CA GLU A 385 -2.54 9.40 -8.34
C GLU A 385 -1.67 8.27 -7.71
N LEU A 386 -1.48 8.30 -6.38
CA LEU A 386 -0.77 7.27 -5.62
C LEU A 386 -1.76 6.50 -4.74
N THR A 387 -1.86 5.19 -4.98
CA THR A 387 -2.59 4.30 -4.07
C THR A 387 -1.73 4.04 -2.84
N ILE A 388 -2.06 4.67 -1.71
CA ILE A 388 -1.38 4.45 -0.43
C ILE A 388 -2.15 3.37 0.33
N LYS A 389 -1.53 2.21 0.52
CA LYS A 389 -2.12 1.08 1.25
C LYS A 389 -1.49 0.99 2.64
N GLN A 390 -2.30 0.86 3.69
CA GLN A 390 -1.82 0.58 5.05
C GLN A 390 -1.06 -0.76 5.08
N PRO A 391 -0.28 -1.05 6.14
CA PRO A 391 0.21 -2.41 6.35
C PRO A 391 -0.95 -3.40 6.33
N PRO A 392 -0.71 -4.66 5.98
CA PRO A 392 -1.79 -5.65 5.93
C PRO A 392 -2.31 -6.07 7.32
N TYR A 393 -1.51 -5.89 8.38
CA TYR A 393 -1.87 -6.28 9.75
C TYR A 393 -0.97 -5.62 10.80
N THR A 394 -1.46 -5.61 12.05
CA THR A 394 -0.69 -5.29 13.26
C THR A 394 -0.35 -6.58 14.00
N MET A 395 0.89 -6.71 14.48
CA MET A 395 1.37 -7.91 15.16
C MET A 395 1.72 -7.62 16.62
N ILE A 396 1.14 -8.42 17.53
CA ILE A 396 1.37 -8.38 18.97
C ILE A 396 2.19 -9.60 19.35
N GLU A 397 3.31 -9.40 20.03
CA GLU A 397 4.18 -10.47 20.55
C GLU A 397 3.90 -10.70 22.04
N PHE A 398 3.89 -11.97 22.44
CA PHE A 398 3.82 -12.42 23.82
C PHE A 398 5.08 -13.24 24.15
N ASP A 399 5.73 -12.93 25.27
CA ASP A 399 6.93 -13.64 25.73
C ASP A 399 6.63 -14.62 26.87
N ASP A 400 6.39 -15.89 26.53
CA ASP A 400 6.05 -16.93 27.49
C ASP A 400 7.29 -17.46 28.27
N SER A 401 8.50 -17.00 27.95
CA SER A 401 9.69 -17.28 28.78
C SER A 401 9.71 -16.46 30.06
N VAL A 402 8.92 -15.38 30.11
CA VAL A 402 8.84 -14.44 31.23
C VAL A 402 7.60 -14.75 32.06
N ALA A 403 7.81 -15.01 33.35
CA ALA A 403 6.75 -15.24 34.32
C ALA A 403 6.17 -13.90 34.82
N ASP A 404 5.58 -13.13 33.90
CA ASP A 404 4.97 -11.82 34.14
C ASP A 404 3.68 -11.72 33.30
N ASP A 405 2.67 -11.00 33.78
CA ASP A 405 1.42 -10.75 33.06
C ASP A 405 1.58 -9.66 31.98
N ALA A 406 2.50 -8.71 32.19
CA ALA A 406 2.80 -7.60 31.29
C ALA A 406 3.96 -7.92 30.31
N ASN A 407 4.05 -9.17 29.86
CA ASN A 407 5.06 -9.67 28.91
C ASN A 407 4.64 -9.52 27.43
N ILE A 408 3.90 -8.47 27.10
CA ILE A 408 3.31 -8.24 25.77
C ILE A 408 3.97 -7.02 25.11
N SER A 409 4.17 -7.11 23.80
CA SER A 409 4.77 -6.03 23.01
C SER A 409 4.01 -5.79 21.71
N ASN A 410 3.84 -4.52 21.35
CA ASN A 410 3.29 -4.12 20.06
C ASN A 410 4.45 -3.87 19.08
N LEU A 411 4.55 -4.71 18.05
CA LEU A 411 5.65 -4.64 17.09
C LEU A 411 5.51 -3.50 16.09
N ASP A 412 4.30 -3.00 15.85
CA ASP A 412 4.00 -1.93 14.89
C ASP A 412 4.54 -0.58 15.36
N ASN A 413 4.32 -0.23 16.64
CA ASN A 413 4.80 1.04 17.21
C ASN A 413 6.01 0.90 18.15
N ARG A 414 6.56 -0.32 18.28
CA ARG A 414 7.72 -0.65 19.13
C ARG A 414 7.52 -0.28 20.60
N THR A 415 6.40 -0.70 21.16
CA THR A 415 6.10 -0.49 22.59
C THR A 415 5.86 -1.77 23.38
N GLY A 416 6.02 -1.71 24.70
CA GLY A 416 5.81 -2.86 25.61
C GLY A 416 7.10 -3.57 26.00
N TYR A 417 6.94 -4.79 26.53
CA TYR A 417 7.98 -5.53 27.27
C TYR A 417 9.32 -5.63 26.52
N LYS A 418 9.30 -6.09 25.26
CA LYS A 418 10.47 -6.29 24.39
C LYS A 418 11.28 -5.02 24.19
N PHE A 419 10.63 -3.85 24.26
CA PHE A 419 11.24 -2.56 23.99
C PHE A 419 11.55 -1.77 25.28
N GLY A 420 11.25 -2.33 26.46
CA GLY A 420 11.54 -1.71 27.75
C GLY A 420 10.79 -0.40 27.98
N ASN A 421 9.59 -0.23 27.42
CA ASN A 421 8.78 0.98 27.55
C ASN A 421 7.28 0.65 27.74
N THR A 422 6.47 1.65 28.08
CA THR A 422 5.02 1.48 28.28
C THR A 422 4.33 1.06 26.98
N TYR A 423 3.56 -0.03 27.04
CA TYR A 423 2.75 -0.50 25.93
C TYR A 423 1.76 0.56 25.44
N LYS A 424 1.58 0.65 24.11
CA LYS A 424 0.56 1.48 23.48
C LYS A 424 -0.12 0.68 22.37
N MET A 425 -1.44 0.64 22.37
CA MET A 425 -2.24 0.13 21.26
C MET A 425 -2.03 0.99 20.00
N SER A 426 -1.94 0.38 18.82
CA SER A 426 -1.83 1.09 17.54
C SER A 426 -2.41 0.26 16.38
N GLY A 427 -2.35 0.85 15.18
CA GLY A 427 -2.63 0.18 13.92
C GLY A 427 -4.03 -0.43 13.84
N HIS A 428 -4.11 -1.63 13.30
CA HIS A 428 -5.38 -2.32 13.09
C HIS A 428 -6.10 -2.66 14.40
N VAL A 429 -5.38 -2.88 15.51
CA VAL A 429 -6.03 -3.10 16.82
C VAL A 429 -6.81 -1.84 17.22
N ASN A 430 -6.21 -0.66 17.05
CA ASN A 430 -6.89 0.61 17.30
C ASN A 430 -8.07 0.83 16.34
N ALA A 431 -7.90 0.52 15.05
CA ALA A 431 -8.96 0.65 14.05
C ALA A 431 -10.17 -0.27 14.34
N ILE A 432 -9.93 -1.49 14.82
CA ILE A 432 -10.97 -2.42 15.28
C ILE A 432 -11.67 -1.85 16.51
N MET A 433 -10.91 -1.38 17.50
CA MET A 433 -11.47 -0.83 18.74
C MET A 433 -12.34 0.42 18.52
N LYS A 434 -11.99 1.29 17.57
CA LYS A 434 -12.78 2.47 17.19
C LYS A 434 -14.16 2.14 16.60
N GLN A 435 -14.33 0.94 16.03
CA GLN A 435 -15.60 0.51 15.43
C GLN A 435 -16.50 -0.21 16.44
N ARG A 436 -16.01 -0.53 17.63
CA ARG A 436 -16.79 -1.19 18.69
C ARG A 436 -17.62 -0.15 19.43
N HIS A 437 -18.92 -0.39 19.53
CA HIS A 437 -19.84 0.50 20.21
C HIS A 437 -20.85 -0.28 21.02
N ARG A 438 -21.31 0.29 22.14
CA ARG A 438 -22.55 -0.16 22.78
C ARG A 438 -23.73 0.27 21.91
N VAL A 439 -24.75 -0.58 21.84
CA VAL A 439 -25.91 -0.39 20.99
C VAL A 439 -27.18 -0.84 21.72
N LEU A 440 -28.33 -0.31 21.29
CA LEU A 440 -29.61 -0.98 21.53
C LEU A 440 -29.98 -1.75 20.26
N ALA A 441 -30.39 -3.00 20.42
CA ALA A 441 -30.73 -3.87 19.30
C ALA A 441 -32.04 -4.64 19.50
N LYS A 442 -32.74 -4.92 18.40
CA LYS A 442 -33.98 -5.70 18.35
C LYS A 442 -33.84 -6.80 17.28
N VAL A 443 -34.30 -8.00 17.61
CA VAL A 443 -34.45 -9.06 16.60
C VAL A 443 -35.61 -8.69 15.68
N THR A 444 -35.33 -8.52 14.39
CA THR A 444 -36.28 -8.10 13.35
C THR A 444 -36.63 -9.24 12.39
N LYS A 445 -35.83 -10.31 12.37
CA LYS A 445 -36.14 -11.56 11.67
C LYS A 445 -35.63 -12.73 12.51
N MET A 446 -36.53 -13.67 12.82
CA MET A 446 -36.15 -14.92 13.49
C MET A 446 -35.28 -15.78 12.56
N PRO A 447 -34.20 -16.40 13.09
CA PRO A 447 -33.41 -17.37 12.35
C PRO A 447 -34.16 -18.69 12.17
N THR A 448 -33.75 -19.49 11.19
CA THR A 448 -34.10 -20.91 11.16
C THR A 448 -33.27 -21.67 12.20
N SER A 449 -33.69 -22.88 12.54
CA SER A 449 -32.98 -23.70 13.54
C SER A 449 -32.65 -25.09 13.00
N ARG A 450 -31.61 -25.70 13.57
CA ARG A 450 -31.19 -27.08 13.32
C ARG A 450 -31.02 -27.83 14.63
N LYS A 451 -31.10 -29.16 14.60
CA LYS A 451 -30.87 -29.98 15.79
C LYS A 451 -29.38 -30.28 15.95
N GLU A 452 -28.86 -30.05 17.16
CA GLU A 452 -27.49 -30.40 17.54
C GLU A 452 -27.49 -31.08 18.91
N THR A 453 -26.45 -31.87 19.20
CA THR A 453 -26.24 -32.47 20.53
C THR A 453 -25.05 -31.82 21.22
N ILE A 454 -25.35 -30.85 22.09
CA ILE A 454 -24.37 -30.08 22.87
C ILE A 454 -24.57 -30.42 24.35
N ALA A 455 -23.47 -30.66 25.06
CA ALA A 455 -23.46 -31.05 26.46
C ALA A 455 -24.43 -32.21 26.76
N GLY A 456 -24.49 -33.20 25.86
CA GLY A 456 -25.33 -34.40 25.97
C GLY A 456 -26.83 -34.13 25.84
N GLN A 457 -27.23 -32.92 25.46
CA GLN A 457 -28.62 -32.52 25.24
C GLN A 457 -28.86 -32.27 23.76
N THR A 458 -29.94 -32.84 23.21
CA THR A 458 -30.37 -32.51 21.84
C THR A 458 -31.21 -31.24 21.89
N VAL A 459 -30.69 -30.17 21.31
CA VAL A 459 -31.27 -28.82 21.35
C VAL A 459 -31.46 -28.24 19.95
N ASP A 460 -32.27 -27.19 19.84
CA ASP A 460 -32.39 -26.40 18.61
C ASP A 460 -31.31 -25.31 18.62
N VAL A 461 -30.46 -25.26 17.60
CA VAL A 461 -29.45 -24.22 17.45
C VAL A 461 -29.85 -23.30 16.30
N ASN A 462 -29.76 -21.99 16.53
CA ASN A 462 -30.07 -21.00 15.51
C ASN A 462 -29.02 -21.00 14.39
N ASN A 463 -29.49 -20.89 13.15
CA ASN A 463 -28.65 -20.66 11.98
C ASN A 463 -28.35 -19.17 11.84
N PRO A 464 -27.25 -18.77 11.17
CA PRO A 464 -26.86 -17.37 11.00
C PRO A 464 -27.69 -16.64 9.92
N ASP A 465 -28.97 -16.97 9.77
CA ASP A 465 -29.89 -16.41 8.76
C ASP A 465 -30.98 -15.49 9.35
N GLY A 466 -30.92 -15.23 10.66
CA GLY A 466 -31.70 -14.22 11.37
C GLY A 466 -31.22 -12.79 11.11
N GLU A 467 -31.97 -11.79 11.60
CA GLU A 467 -31.60 -10.38 11.50
C GLU A 467 -31.86 -9.64 12.82
N MET A 468 -30.88 -8.85 13.26
CA MET A 468 -31.04 -7.84 14.32
C MET A 468 -30.82 -6.45 13.74
N THR A 469 -31.75 -5.53 14.03
CA THR A 469 -31.55 -4.11 13.74
C THR A 469 -31.11 -3.38 15.00
N TYR A 470 -30.10 -2.51 14.88
CA TYR A 470 -29.52 -1.76 16.00
C TYR A 470 -29.43 -0.26 15.72
N PHE A 471 -29.23 0.51 16.79
CA PHE A 471 -28.74 1.89 16.70
C PHE A 471 -27.63 2.11 17.76
N PRO A 472 -26.50 2.77 17.41
CA PRO A 472 -25.42 3.02 18.36
C PRO A 472 -25.81 3.91 19.53
N LEU A 473 -25.21 3.64 20.69
CA LEU A 473 -25.24 4.52 21.86
C LEU A 473 -23.99 5.39 21.89
N HIS A 474 -24.07 6.53 22.56
CA HIS A 474 -22.96 7.47 22.65
C HIS A 474 -21.80 6.87 23.48
N ASP A 475 -20.57 7.01 22.99
CA ASP A 475 -19.39 6.36 23.61
C ASP A 475 -19.05 6.95 24.98
N GLU A 476 -19.47 8.20 25.26
CA GLU A 476 -19.31 8.80 26.60
C GLU A 476 -20.39 8.35 27.60
N SER A 477 -21.57 7.93 27.12
CA SER A 477 -22.69 7.51 27.97
C SER A 477 -23.71 6.69 27.21
N SER A 478 -24.00 5.48 27.69
CA SER A 478 -25.00 4.58 27.12
C SER A 478 -26.44 5.04 27.32
N ASN A 479 -26.69 6.10 28.10
CA ASN A 479 -28.03 6.67 28.28
C ASN A 479 -28.49 7.53 27.10
N PHE A 480 -27.64 7.72 26.09
CA PHE A 480 -27.93 8.52 24.91
C PHE A 480 -27.62 7.72 23.65
N TYR A 481 -28.42 7.92 22.62
CA TYR A 481 -28.11 7.44 21.27
C TYR A 481 -26.99 8.30 20.66
N ALA A 482 -26.18 7.72 19.77
CA ALA A 482 -25.14 8.48 19.05
C ALA A 482 -25.73 9.11 17.76
N ASP A 483 -26.69 10.03 17.93
CA ASP A 483 -27.34 10.76 16.83
C ASP A 483 -26.89 12.22 16.67
N ALA A 484 -26.01 12.70 17.57
CA ALA A 484 -25.28 13.96 17.47
C ALA A 484 -23.84 13.80 18.02
N GLU A 485 -22.95 14.76 17.72
CA GLU A 485 -21.59 14.79 18.29
C GLU A 485 -21.57 15.29 19.74
N ASP A 486 -22.38 16.31 20.06
CA ASP A 486 -22.53 16.79 21.43
C ASP A 486 -23.57 15.91 22.15
N MET A 487 -23.18 15.31 23.26
CA MET A 487 -24.05 14.47 24.08
C MET A 487 -25.31 15.23 24.56
N ASN A 488 -25.26 16.55 24.70
CA ASN A 488 -26.42 17.37 25.11
C ASN A 488 -27.51 17.43 24.03
N ASP A 489 -27.16 17.20 22.76
CA ASP A 489 -28.08 17.19 21.62
C ASP A 489 -28.55 15.78 21.26
N CYS A 490 -28.02 14.75 21.93
CA CYS A 490 -28.34 13.36 21.67
C CYS A 490 -29.71 12.95 22.22
N THR A 491 -30.40 12.06 21.51
CA THR A 491 -31.67 11.51 21.97
C THR A 491 -31.45 10.55 23.15
N VAL A 492 -32.26 10.67 24.22
CA VAL A 492 -32.21 9.75 25.37
C VAL A 492 -32.58 8.31 24.96
N ALA A 493 -31.76 7.36 25.40
CA ALA A 493 -31.93 5.92 25.24
C ALA A 493 -32.46 5.28 26.54
N LYS A 494 -33.30 4.26 26.41
CA LYS A 494 -33.79 3.48 27.56
C LYS A 494 -33.17 2.09 27.58
N LEU A 495 -32.34 1.85 28.60
CA LEU A 495 -31.63 0.60 28.81
C LEU A 495 -32.44 -0.42 29.66
N ASP A 496 -33.72 -0.15 29.92
CA ASP A 496 -34.62 -0.98 30.73
C ASP A 496 -35.29 -2.14 29.97
N GLY A 497 -34.87 -2.35 28.72
CA GLY A 497 -35.42 -3.38 27.82
C GLY A 497 -36.63 -2.92 27.01
N SER A 498 -37.18 -1.71 27.26
CA SER A 498 -38.33 -1.19 26.50
C SER A 498 -37.97 -0.75 25.07
N GLU A 499 -36.71 -0.40 24.83
CA GLU A 499 -36.20 0.03 23.52
C GLU A 499 -35.30 -1.02 22.84
N GLY A 500 -35.14 -2.22 23.42
CA GLY A 500 -34.31 -3.30 22.90
C GLY A 500 -33.30 -3.82 23.92
N ASP A 501 -32.43 -4.72 23.48
CA ASP A 501 -31.36 -5.29 24.28
C ASP A 501 -30.10 -4.43 24.19
N TRP A 502 -29.42 -4.26 25.33
CA TRP A 502 -28.17 -3.53 25.45
C TRP A 502 -27.00 -4.44 25.06
N MET A 503 -26.49 -4.23 23.85
CA MET A 503 -25.51 -5.09 23.21
C MET A 503 -24.22 -4.32 22.90
N MET A 504 -23.10 -5.03 22.79
CA MET A 504 -21.86 -4.58 22.19
C MET A 504 -21.90 -4.98 20.71
N TYR A 505 -21.66 -4.03 19.84
CA TYR A 505 -21.37 -4.28 18.44
C TYR A 505 -19.89 -4.62 18.29
N GLU A 506 -19.62 -5.87 17.91
CA GLU A 506 -18.29 -6.37 17.61
C GLU A 506 -18.12 -6.40 16.08
N PRO A 507 -17.21 -5.57 15.52
CA PRO A 507 -17.06 -5.44 14.07
C PRO A 507 -16.39 -6.67 13.46
N PHE A 508 -16.50 -6.79 12.14
CA PHE A 508 -15.70 -7.74 11.38
C PHE A 508 -14.20 -7.40 11.46
N TYR A 509 -13.35 -8.42 11.59
CA TYR A 509 -11.90 -8.29 11.37
C TYR A 509 -11.24 -9.62 11.04
N TRP A 510 -10.08 -9.57 10.39
CA TRP A 510 -9.24 -10.74 10.16
C TRP A 510 -8.24 -10.92 11.29
N SER A 511 -8.00 -12.16 11.69
CA SER A 511 -6.92 -12.47 12.64
C SER A 511 -6.23 -13.79 12.36
N LYS A 512 -5.01 -13.94 12.87
CA LYS A 512 -4.36 -15.24 13.01
C LYS A 512 -3.42 -15.24 14.20
N GLY A 513 -3.28 -16.39 14.85
CA GLY A 513 -2.29 -16.59 15.92
C GLY A 513 -1.16 -17.52 15.49
N ILE A 514 0.03 -17.28 16.03
CA ILE A 514 1.19 -18.13 15.81
C ILE A 514 1.71 -18.58 17.17
N ASN A 515 1.89 -19.88 17.33
CA ASN A 515 2.49 -20.47 18.51
C ASN A 515 3.92 -20.91 18.22
N ASP A 516 4.88 -20.01 18.42
CA ASP A 516 6.31 -20.28 18.24
C ASP A 516 6.89 -20.91 19.51
N TYR A 517 6.44 -22.14 19.77
CA TYR A 517 6.69 -22.85 21.02
C TYR A 517 8.18 -23.04 21.31
N LEU A 518 8.99 -23.38 20.31
CA LEU A 518 10.42 -23.65 20.52
C LEU A 518 11.20 -22.40 20.97
N ASN A 519 10.68 -21.20 20.65
CA ASN A 519 11.26 -19.93 21.08
C ASN A 519 10.53 -19.29 22.27
N ASN A 520 9.53 -19.97 22.86
CA ASN A 520 8.68 -19.46 23.95
C ASN A 520 7.97 -18.14 23.59
N LYS A 521 7.52 -18.00 22.34
CA LYS A 521 6.79 -16.82 21.86
C LYS A 521 5.42 -17.20 21.32
N LYS A 522 4.47 -16.29 21.47
CA LYS A 522 3.22 -16.29 20.68
C LYS A 522 3.09 -14.97 19.96
N TYR A 523 2.41 -15.01 18.83
CA TYR A 523 2.10 -13.81 18.07
C TYR A 523 0.62 -13.76 17.72
N ALA A 524 0.02 -12.59 17.78
CA ALA A 524 -1.35 -12.34 17.32
C ALA A 524 -1.32 -11.27 16.25
N CYS A 525 -1.81 -11.60 15.05
CA CYS A 525 -1.94 -10.68 13.94
C CYS A 525 -3.40 -10.26 13.82
N TYR A 526 -3.64 -8.95 13.68
CA TYR A 526 -4.96 -8.35 13.51
C TYR A 526 -4.99 -7.50 12.25
N SER A 527 -6.05 -7.59 11.46
CA SER A 527 -6.30 -6.71 10.33
C SER A 527 -7.74 -6.24 10.30
N SER A 528 -7.89 -4.92 10.17
CA SER A 528 -9.17 -4.21 10.03
C SER A 528 -9.59 -4.08 8.56
N TYR A 529 -8.96 -4.82 7.65
CA TYR A 529 -9.41 -4.88 6.25
C TYR A 529 -10.83 -5.45 6.16
N PRO A 530 -11.62 -5.00 5.18
CA PRO A 530 -12.98 -5.47 4.99
C PRO A 530 -13.01 -6.96 4.62
N GLU A 531 -14.20 -7.56 4.72
CA GLU A 531 -14.43 -8.98 4.45
C GLU A 531 -14.05 -9.40 3.02
N ASP A 532 -14.22 -8.52 2.04
CA ASP A 532 -13.87 -8.77 0.64
C ASP A 532 -12.37 -8.58 0.35
N GLU A 533 -11.58 -8.13 1.35
CA GLU A 533 -10.15 -7.93 1.24
C GLU A 533 -9.39 -8.69 2.34
N MET A 534 -9.23 -10.00 2.13
CA MET A 534 -8.37 -10.81 3.01
C MET A 534 -6.90 -10.35 2.94
N PRO A 535 -6.19 -10.24 4.09
CA PRO A 535 -4.77 -9.92 4.08
C PRO A 535 -3.94 -10.93 3.25
N PRO A 536 -2.77 -10.54 2.72
CA PRO A 536 -1.97 -11.42 1.88
C PRO A 536 -1.64 -12.76 2.55
N VAL A 537 -1.79 -13.84 1.78
CA VAL A 537 -1.36 -15.19 2.14
C VAL A 537 0.03 -15.42 1.55
N PRO A 538 1.01 -15.90 2.32
CA PRO A 538 2.37 -16.12 1.83
C PRO A 538 2.44 -17.32 0.88
N ASP A 539 3.40 -17.30 -0.04
CA ASP A 539 3.72 -18.46 -0.87
C ASP A 539 4.35 -19.56 0.01
N SER A 540 3.58 -20.62 0.24
CA SER A 540 3.97 -21.76 1.10
C SER A 540 3.27 -23.03 0.65
N THR A 541 3.91 -24.18 0.90
CA THR A 541 3.31 -25.49 0.65
C THR A 541 2.64 -25.99 1.91
N VAL A 542 1.33 -26.22 1.85
CA VAL A 542 0.53 -26.77 2.96
C VAL A 542 0.16 -28.23 2.66
N LEU A 543 0.48 -29.14 3.58
CA LEU A 543 0.23 -30.58 3.45
C LEU A 543 -0.73 -31.05 4.55
N THR A 544 -1.83 -31.67 4.15
CA THR A 544 -2.75 -32.38 5.06
C THR A 544 -2.21 -33.77 5.40
N LEU A 545 -2.75 -34.41 6.44
CA LEU A 545 -2.37 -35.77 6.79
C LEU A 545 -2.60 -36.77 5.65
N ASP A 546 -3.71 -36.62 4.92
CA ASP A 546 -4.03 -37.52 3.81
C ASP A 546 -3.10 -37.31 2.62
N ALA A 547 -2.75 -36.04 2.30
CA ALA A 547 -1.73 -35.75 1.30
C ALA A 547 -0.37 -36.38 1.65
N ILE A 548 -0.01 -36.39 2.94
CA ILE A 548 1.23 -37.05 3.41
C ILE A 548 1.15 -38.57 3.22
N LYS A 549 0.02 -39.20 3.57
CA LYS A 549 -0.19 -40.65 3.40
C LYS A 549 -0.11 -41.10 1.95
N ASP A 550 -0.51 -40.24 1.02
CA ASP A 550 -0.48 -40.53 -0.42
C ASP A 550 0.95 -40.53 -1.00
N THR A 551 1.93 -39.96 -0.27
CA THR A 551 3.34 -40.00 -0.68
C THR A 551 4.01 -41.32 -0.28
N GLN A 552 4.93 -41.80 -1.12
CA GLN A 552 5.62 -43.07 -0.87
C GLN A 552 6.46 -43.00 0.43
N GLY A 553 6.05 -43.78 1.43
CA GLY A 553 6.69 -43.80 2.75
C GLY A 553 6.46 -42.52 3.57
N GLY A 554 5.48 -41.69 3.19
CA GLY A 554 5.08 -40.48 3.90
C GLY A 554 4.45 -40.74 5.26
N TRP A 555 3.89 -41.93 5.47
CA TRP A 555 3.27 -42.32 6.72
C TRP A 555 3.65 -43.74 7.12
N LEU A 556 3.86 -43.93 8.42
CA LEU A 556 4.24 -45.22 8.99
C LEU A 556 3.55 -45.44 10.34
N GLY A 557 2.52 -46.28 10.33
CA GLY A 557 1.75 -46.64 11.52
C GLY A 557 2.51 -47.50 12.52
N GLU A 558 1.98 -47.52 13.74
CA GLU A 558 2.48 -48.28 14.89
C GLU A 558 3.96 -48.03 15.19
N ARG A 559 4.44 -46.81 14.94
CA ARG A 559 5.83 -46.42 15.13
C ARG A 559 5.94 -44.99 15.67
N LYS A 560 7.07 -44.73 16.32
CA LYS A 560 7.51 -43.41 16.76
C LYS A 560 8.99 -43.18 16.48
N ILE A 561 9.37 -41.91 16.41
CA ILE A 561 10.75 -41.45 16.30
C ILE A 561 11.31 -41.17 17.70
N MET A 562 12.42 -41.83 18.01
CA MET A 562 13.24 -41.57 19.18
C MET A 562 14.39 -40.64 18.79
N SER A 563 14.49 -39.50 19.48
CA SER A 563 15.56 -38.53 19.29
C SER A 563 16.89 -39.01 19.91
N GLY A 564 18.01 -38.44 19.45
CA GLY A 564 19.34 -38.73 20.00
C GLY A 564 20.02 -39.98 19.42
N LYS A 565 19.55 -40.50 18.29
CA LYS A 565 20.20 -41.57 17.52
C LYS A 565 20.91 -40.99 16.28
N PRO A 566 22.01 -41.61 15.82
CA PRO A 566 22.78 -41.10 14.69
C PRO A 566 22.10 -41.30 13.34
N THR A 567 21.22 -42.30 13.21
CA THR A 567 20.56 -42.65 11.93
C THR A 567 19.04 -42.82 12.09
N LEU A 568 18.30 -42.56 11.03
CA LEU A 568 16.85 -42.76 10.95
C LEU A 568 16.43 -44.18 11.34
N LYS A 569 17.20 -45.18 10.88
CA LYS A 569 16.93 -46.60 11.15
C LYS A 569 16.97 -46.91 12.65
N GLU A 570 17.89 -46.31 13.38
CA GLU A 570 18.02 -46.47 14.84
C GLU A 570 16.98 -45.67 15.62
N SER A 571 16.43 -44.61 15.03
CA SER A 571 15.38 -43.78 15.65
C SER A 571 14.00 -44.45 15.65
N TYR A 572 13.72 -45.39 14.74
CA TYR A 572 12.40 -46.04 14.70
C TYR A 572 12.20 -47.02 15.86
N THR A 573 11.12 -46.81 16.61
CA THR A 573 10.64 -47.75 17.64
C THR A 573 9.17 -48.09 17.40
N THR A 574 8.78 -49.35 17.61
CA THR A 574 7.39 -49.80 17.52
C THR A 574 6.55 -49.28 18.69
N ASP A 575 5.41 -48.66 18.40
CA ASP A 575 4.44 -48.20 19.40
C ASP A 575 3.06 -47.98 18.74
N LYS A 576 2.04 -48.72 19.17
CA LYS A 576 0.69 -48.67 18.57
C LYS A 576 -0.05 -47.35 18.78
N SER A 577 0.40 -46.53 19.74
CA SER A 577 -0.24 -45.26 20.07
C SER A 577 0.13 -44.15 19.09
N TYR A 578 1.24 -44.33 18.36
CA TYR A 578 1.83 -43.31 17.52
C TYR A 578 1.91 -43.76 16.05
N SER A 579 2.10 -42.76 15.20
CA SER A 579 2.51 -42.93 13.81
C SER A 579 3.63 -41.95 13.51
N VAL A 580 4.45 -42.28 12.50
CA VAL A 580 5.48 -41.36 11.99
C VAL A 580 5.04 -40.81 10.65
N CYS A 581 5.11 -39.49 10.51
CA CYS A 581 4.99 -38.80 9.23
C CYS A 581 6.37 -38.44 8.68
N LYS A 582 6.52 -38.46 7.36
CA LYS A 582 7.69 -38.03 6.61
C LYS A 582 7.27 -36.97 5.60
N VAL A 583 7.98 -35.85 5.59
CA VAL A 583 7.81 -34.80 4.57
C VAL A 583 9.16 -34.45 3.94
N ASP A 584 9.16 -34.15 2.64
CA ASP A 584 10.33 -33.60 1.95
C ASP A 584 10.49 -32.13 2.34
N VAL A 585 11.68 -31.75 2.77
CA VAL A 585 12.02 -30.38 3.20
C VAL A 585 13.10 -29.75 2.31
N SER A 586 13.49 -30.43 1.24
CA SER A 586 14.54 -30.00 0.33
C SER A 586 14.17 -28.65 -0.32
N GLY A 587 15.05 -27.65 -0.20
CA GLY A 587 14.85 -26.33 -0.80
C GLY A 587 13.89 -25.41 -0.03
N TYR A 588 13.44 -25.80 1.17
CA TYR A 588 12.70 -24.94 2.10
C TYR A 588 13.59 -24.43 3.23
N LYS A 589 13.34 -23.22 3.72
CA LYS A 589 14.05 -22.64 4.87
C LYS A 589 13.44 -23.03 6.21
N ARG A 590 12.11 -23.16 6.28
CA ARG A 590 11.38 -23.38 7.53
C ARG A 590 10.21 -24.32 7.36
N VAL A 591 9.89 -25.05 8.43
CA VAL A 591 8.76 -25.99 8.48
C VAL A 591 7.98 -25.84 9.79
N ARG A 592 6.65 -25.89 9.67
CA ARG A 592 5.69 -26.03 10.77
C ARG A 592 5.08 -27.42 10.68
N PHE A 593 5.02 -28.15 11.79
CA PHE A 593 4.52 -29.53 11.78
C PHE A 593 3.91 -29.92 13.14
N PRO A 594 2.84 -30.74 13.16
CA PRO A 594 2.28 -31.27 14.41
C PRO A 594 3.28 -32.14 15.17
N SER A 595 3.22 -32.13 16.50
CA SER A 595 4.12 -32.90 17.34
C SER A 595 3.44 -33.40 18.62
N VAL A 596 4.22 -34.06 19.47
CA VAL A 596 3.78 -34.65 20.74
C VAL A 596 4.74 -34.27 21.86
N PRO A 597 4.29 -34.27 23.13
CA PRO A 597 5.17 -34.15 24.28
C PRO A 597 6.29 -35.22 24.27
N GLY A 598 7.52 -34.82 24.58
CA GLY A 598 8.72 -35.63 24.39
C GLY A 598 8.97 -36.71 25.45
N THR A 599 7.92 -37.26 26.05
CA THR A 599 8.03 -38.31 27.07
C THR A 599 8.82 -39.50 26.53
N GLY A 600 9.95 -39.82 27.17
CA GLY A 600 10.83 -40.87 26.70
C GLY A 600 11.57 -40.53 25.40
N LEU A 601 11.89 -39.27 25.14
CA LEU A 601 12.64 -38.80 23.97
C LEU A 601 11.92 -38.99 22.62
N ILE A 602 10.60 -39.14 22.65
CA ILE A 602 9.78 -39.11 21.44
C ILE A 602 9.90 -37.72 20.82
N GLY A 603 10.01 -37.65 19.50
CA GLY A 603 10.08 -36.35 18.85
C GLY A 603 10.15 -36.43 17.35
N SER A 604 11.00 -35.58 16.79
CA SER A 604 11.16 -35.37 15.35
C SER A 604 12.63 -35.24 14.99
N ILE A 605 13.00 -35.69 13.79
CA ILE A 605 14.37 -35.64 13.29
C ILE A 605 14.41 -35.16 11.84
N PHE A 606 15.39 -34.32 11.53
CA PHE A 606 15.79 -34.00 10.18
C PHE A 606 16.89 -34.95 9.72
N THR A 607 16.80 -35.42 8.48
CA THR A 607 17.79 -36.34 7.91
C THR A 607 18.28 -35.87 6.56
N ASP A 608 19.51 -36.25 6.21
CA ASP A 608 20.02 -36.14 4.84
C ASP A 608 19.56 -37.34 3.97
N THR A 609 19.99 -37.34 2.70
CA THR A 609 19.66 -38.39 1.72
C THR A 609 20.11 -39.79 2.15
N ASP A 610 21.15 -39.90 2.97
CA ASP A 610 21.68 -41.17 3.46
C ASP A 610 20.98 -41.65 4.75
N GLY A 611 20.06 -40.84 5.30
CA GLY A 611 19.34 -41.13 6.53
C GLY A 611 20.14 -40.83 7.80
N ASN A 612 21.21 -40.05 7.72
CA ASN A 612 21.92 -39.55 8.89
C ASN A 612 21.10 -38.43 9.54
N VAL A 613 21.03 -38.42 10.87
CA VAL A 613 20.30 -37.40 11.62
C VAL A 613 21.11 -36.10 11.68
N LEU A 614 20.55 -35.01 11.18
CA LEU A 614 21.15 -33.67 11.18
C LEU A 614 20.71 -32.83 12.38
N LYS A 615 19.45 -32.98 12.81
CA LYS A 615 18.86 -32.27 13.95
C LYS A 615 17.78 -33.13 14.58
N SER A 616 17.71 -33.16 15.90
CA SER A 616 16.63 -33.77 16.67
C SER A 616 15.85 -32.69 17.42
N ILE A 617 14.53 -32.82 17.50
CA ILE A 617 13.63 -31.93 18.22
C ILE A 617 12.77 -32.76 19.16
N VAL A 618 12.82 -32.42 20.44
CA VAL A 618 12.03 -33.04 21.51
C VAL A 618 11.32 -31.92 22.27
N VAL A 619 10.01 -32.06 22.48
CA VAL A 619 9.23 -31.15 23.32
C VAL A 619 9.53 -31.46 24.79
N PRO A 620 10.13 -30.55 25.58
CA PRO A 620 10.43 -30.82 26.98
C PRO A 620 9.15 -31.05 27.81
N THR A 621 9.16 -32.05 28.69
CA THR A 621 8.01 -32.39 29.54
C THR A 621 7.99 -31.65 30.89
N ILE A 622 9.11 -31.03 31.27
CA ILE A 622 9.24 -30.18 32.45
C ILE A 622 8.77 -28.77 32.07
N GLY A 623 7.82 -28.22 32.83
CA GLY A 623 7.26 -26.90 32.56
C GLY A 623 6.51 -26.83 31.22
N LEU A 624 5.84 -27.93 30.86
CA LEU A 624 5.18 -28.13 29.57
C LEU A 624 4.03 -27.12 29.39
N ARG A 625 3.96 -26.48 28.22
CA ARG A 625 2.84 -25.63 27.76
C ARG A 625 2.30 -26.10 26.41
N PHE A 626 2.31 -27.41 26.20
CA PHE A 626 2.08 -28.07 24.91
C PHE A 626 1.25 -29.33 25.10
N GLU A 627 0.30 -29.56 24.22
CA GLU A 627 -0.50 -30.79 24.12
C GLU A 627 -0.21 -31.50 22.79
N ALA A 628 -0.44 -32.82 22.76
CA ALA A 628 -0.31 -33.57 21.52
C ALA A 628 -1.26 -33.02 20.43
N GLY A 629 -0.74 -32.85 19.21
CA GLY A 629 -1.47 -32.27 18.08
C GLY A 629 -1.18 -30.78 17.86
N MET A 630 -0.63 -30.07 18.85
CA MET A 630 -0.06 -28.74 18.62
C MET A 630 1.15 -28.84 17.70
N TYR A 631 1.50 -27.73 17.05
CA TYR A 631 2.61 -27.68 16.09
C TYR A 631 3.88 -27.08 16.66
N LEU A 632 5.00 -27.43 16.04
CA LEU A 632 6.31 -26.80 16.23
C LEU A 632 6.71 -26.08 14.96
N ILE A 633 7.48 -25.00 15.10
CA ILE A 633 8.12 -24.28 13.99
C ILE A 633 9.63 -24.46 14.12
N SER A 634 10.30 -24.89 13.05
CA SER A 634 11.75 -25.03 13.03
C SER A 634 12.33 -24.63 11.69
N ASP A 635 13.49 -23.98 11.71
CA ASP A 635 14.32 -23.84 10.52
C ASP A 635 14.82 -25.23 10.07
N VAL A 636 14.94 -25.39 8.76
CA VAL A 636 15.40 -26.61 8.08
C VAL A 636 16.94 -26.59 8.07
N PRO A 637 17.62 -27.61 8.63
CA PRO A 637 19.09 -27.68 8.59
C PRO A 637 19.64 -27.75 7.16
N GLU A 638 20.83 -27.18 6.95
CA GLU A 638 21.55 -27.37 5.70
C GLU A 638 21.75 -28.86 5.41
N ARG A 639 21.55 -29.28 4.14
CA ARG A 639 21.53 -30.68 3.65
C ARG A 639 20.33 -31.54 4.07
N ALA A 640 19.39 -31.02 4.86
CA ALA A 640 18.20 -31.82 5.20
C ALA A 640 17.35 -32.04 3.95
N THR A 641 16.98 -33.30 3.71
CA THR A 641 16.06 -33.67 2.62
C THR A 641 14.73 -34.20 3.15
N ALA A 642 14.68 -34.69 4.39
CA ALA A 642 13.43 -35.12 5.00
C ALA A 642 13.31 -34.70 6.47
N LEU A 643 12.07 -34.45 6.89
CA LEU A 643 11.67 -34.36 8.28
C LEU A 643 10.80 -35.59 8.62
N HIS A 644 11.17 -36.31 9.67
CA HIS A 644 10.40 -37.40 10.25
C HIS A 644 9.89 -36.99 11.63
N PHE A 645 8.59 -37.04 11.86
CA PHE A 645 8.00 -36.60 13.13
C PHE A 645 6.92 -37.55 13.64
N SER A 646 6.83 -37.68 14.96
CA SER A 646 5.86 -38.55 15.63
C SER A 646 4.55 -37.80 15.88
N ILE A 647 3.43 -38.43 15.55
CA ILE A 647 2.08 -37.96 15.89
C ILE A 647 1.39 -38.98 16.79
N LEU A 648 0.55 -38.49 17.71
CA LEU A 648 -0.31 -39.35 18.54
C LEU A 648 -1.59 -39.65 17.75
N ASN A 649 -1.94 -40.93 17.61
CA ASN A 649 -3.06 -41.35 16.75
C ASN A 649 -4.43 -40.81 17.21
N THR A 650 -4.55 -40.36 18.46
CA THR A 650 -5.78 -39.79 19.04
C THR A 650 -5.79 -38.27 19.09
N ALA A 651 -4.70 -37.60 18.71
CA ALA A 651 -4.62 -36.14 18.66
C ALA A 651 -5.09 -35.62 17.31
N GLU A 652 -5.62 -34.40 17.28
CA GLU A 652 -5.97 -33.73 16.03
C GLU A 652 -4.70 -33.44 15.21
N PHE A 653 -4.80 -33.62 13.90
CA PHE A 653 -3.75 -33.24 12.96
C PHE A 653 -4.19 -31.97 12.23
N ASP A 654 -3.46 -30.88 12.43
CA ASP A 654 -3.71 -29.63 11.71
C ASP A 654 -3.16 -29.72 10.28
N CYS A 655 -1.91 -29.30 10.05
CA CYS A 655 -1.23 -29.42 8.76
C CYS A 655 0.29 -29.26 8.92
N VAL A 656 1.04 -29.59 7.87
CA VAL A 656 2.45 -29.21 7.72
C VAL A 656 2.55 -28.02 6.78
N VAL A 657 3.33 -27.01 7.14
CA VAL A 657 3.60 -25.83 6.28
C VAL A 657 5.09 -25.77 6.00
N LEU A 658 5.46 -25.67 4.72
CA LEU A 658 6.83 -25.51 4.24
C LEU A 658 6.96 -24.14 3.57
N SER A 659 7.95 -23.33 3.99
CA SER A 659 8.12 -21.98 3.47
C SER A 659 9.59 -21.59 3.30
N ASN A 660 9.83 -20.67 2.36
CA ASN A 660 11.10 -19.98 2.14
C ASN A 660 11.12 -18.56 2.72
N SER A 661 10.05 -18.16 3.42
CA SER A 661 9.99 -16.89 4.13
C SER A 661 10.78 -16.94 5.44
N ASP A 662 11.38 -15.80 5.77
CA ASP A 662 12.05 -15.59 7.06
C ASP A 662 11.08 -15.07 8.14
N LYS A 663 9.88 -14.63 7.74
CA LYS A 663 8.83 -14.11 8.64
C LYS A 663 8.19 -15.23 9.45
N ILE A 664 7.92 -14.99 10.73
CA ILE A 664 7.36 -16.02 11.62
C ILE A 664 5.85 -16.19 11.39
N GLU A 665 5.16 -15.10 11.08
CA GLU A 665 3.74 -15.10 10.74
C GLU A 665 3.40 -15.88 9.48
N ASP A 666 4.37 -16.08 8.57
CA ASP A 666 4.15 -16.83 7.34
C ASP A 666 4.06 -18.34 7.57
N MET A 667 4.47 -18.81 8.75
CA MET A 667 4.32 -20.22 9.14
C MET A 667 2.89 -20.58 9.51
N GLU A 668 2.03 -19.59 9.76
CA GLU A 668 0.57 -19.75 9.82
C GLU A 668 -0.01 -18.99 8.62
N PRO A 669 -0.14 -19.63 7.44
CA PRO A 669 -0.40 -18.91 6.19
C PRO A 669 -1.82 -18.35 6.11
N ASP A 670 -2.79 -19.05 6.69
CA ASP A 670 -4.21 -18.70 6.60
C ASP A 670 -4.65 -17.65 7.64
N TRP A 671 -5.78 -17.01 7.33
CA TRP A 671 -6.47 -16.07 8.20
C TRP A 671 -7.81 -16.63 8.68
N VAL A 672 -8.28 -16.13 9.83
CA VAL A 672 -9.59 -16.40 10.40
C VAL A 672 -10.45 -15.15 10.25
N ALA A 673 -11.61 -15.31 9.61
CA ALA A 673 -12.66 -14.31 9.59
C ALA A 673 -13.31 -14.24 10.98
N ASN A 674 -13.33 -13.05 11.59
CA ASN A 674 -14.09 -12.80 12.80
C ASN A 674 -15.35 -12.06 12.43
N ASP A 675 -16.42 -12.83 12.12
CA ASP A 675 -17.70 -12.26 11.70
C ASP A 675 -18.24 -11.23 12.68
N GLU A 676 -18.89 -10.20 12.14
CA GLU A 676 -19.66 -9.25 12.91
C GLU A 676 -20.69 -9.98 13.79
N HIS A 677 -20.82 -9.53 15.03
CA HIS A 677 -21.77 -10.12 15.97
C HIS A 677 -22.19 -9.11 17.03
N LEU A 678 -23.30 -9.42 17.71
CA LEU A 678 -23.72 -8.68 18.90
C LEU A 678 -23.53 -9.57 20.13
N CYS A 679 -22.90 -9.04 21.17
CA CYS A 679 -22.77 -9.71 22.46
C CYS A 679 -23.24 -8.77 23.57
N ALA A 680 -24.09 -9.21 24.49
CA ALA A 680 -24.73 -8.34 25.47
C ALA A 680 -23.71 -7.60 26.36
N VAL A 681 -23.97 -6.32 26.67
CA VAL A 681 -23.06 -5.51 27.52
C VAL A 681 -23.10 -5.95 28.98
N VAL A 682 -24.24 -6.47 29.42
CA VAL A 682 -24.49 -7.02 30.76
C VAL A 682 -24.89 -8.50 30.65
N GLY A 683 -24.75 -9.25 31.75
CA GLY A 683 -25.33 -10.58 31.85
C GLY A 683 -26.87 -10.54 31.72
N SER A 684 -27.44 -11.67 31.31
CA SER A 684 -28.87 -11.80 31.02
C SER A 684 -29.71 -11.61 32.28
N SER A 685 -30.82 -10.89 32.18
CA SER A 685 -31.83 -10.72 33.23
C SER A 685 -33.16 -11.33 32.80
N VAL A 686 -33.97 -11.80 33.75
CA VAL A 686 -35.32 -12.31 33.48
C VAL A 686 -36.31 -11.15 33.51
N VAL A 687 -36.96 -10.88 32.37
CA VAL A 687 -38.01 -9.86 32.24
C VAL A 687 -39.25 -10.51 31.67
N GLY A 688 -40.29 -10.65 32.49
CA GLY A 688 -41.46 -11.45 32.14
C GLY A 688 -41.07 -12.91 31.89
N SER A 689 -41.34 -13.42 30.69
CA SER A 689 -40.99 -14.78 30.26
C SER A 689 -39.76 -14.85 29.35
N LYS A 690 -38.92 -13.80 29.32
CA LYS A 690 -37.79 -13.67 28.38
C LYS A 690 -36.49 -13.37 29.12
N LEU A 691 -35.38 -13.84 28.56
CA LEU A 691 -34.05 -13.31 28.89
C LEU A 691 -33.81 -12.01 28.12
N ARG A 692 -33.30 -10.99 28.80
CA ARG A 692 -32.98 -9.67 28.24
C ARG A 692 -31.61 -9.20 28.71
N ALA A 693 -30.87 -8.51 27.85
CA ALA A 693 -29.71 -7.72 28.26
C ALA A 693 -30.17 -6.30 28.55
N CYS A 694 -30.48 -5.99 29.82
CA CYS A 694 -31.04 -4.70 30.20
C CYS A 694 -30.85 -4.42 31.70
N ILE A 695 -31.07 -3.17 32.10
CA ILE A 695 -31.04 -2.70 33.47
C ILE A 695 -32.42 -2.94 34.11
N THR A 696 -32.48 -3.83 35.09
CA THR A 696 -33.72 -4.17 35.81
C THR A 696 -33.80 -3.58 37.23
N GLY A 697 -32.76 -2.86 37.65
CA GLY A 697 -32.57 -2.46 39.05
C GLY A 697 -32.21 -3.61 39.99
N ASN A 698 -32.02 -4.83 39.45
CA ASN A 698 -31.60 -6.03 40.17
C ASN A 698 -30.31 -6.60 39.55
N TYR A 699 -29.83 -7.70 40.11
CA TYR A 699 -28.71 -8.47 39.57
C TYR A 699 -29.17 -9.43 38.45
N THR A 700 -28.22 -9.91 37.66
CA THR A 700 -28.46 -10.80 36.49
C THR A 700 -29.06 -12.15 36.90
N ALA A 701 -29.66 -12.85 35.95
CA ALA A 701 -30.21 -14.19 36.13
C ALA A 701 -29.14 -15.18 36.63
N GLY A 702 -29.60 -16.19 37.38
CA GLY A 702 -28.80 -17.32 37.82
C GLY A 702 -29.72 -18.44 38.30
N SER A 703 -29.16 -19.52 38.84
CA SER A 703 -29.93 -20.70 39.26
C SER A 703 -30.75 -21.34 38.12
N MET A 704 -30.27 -21.23 36.89
CA MET A 704 -30.84 -21.88 35.71
C MET A 704 -29.82 -22.88 35.15
N THR A 705 -30.32 -23.94 34.53
CA THR A 705 -29.47 -24.94 33.87
C THR A 705 -28.93 -24.41 32.54
N TRP A 706 -27.93 -25.07 31.96
CA TRP A 706 -27.47 -24.75 30.61
C TRP A 706 -28.61 -24.87 29.60
N THR A 707 -29.41 -25.94 29.72
CA THR A 707 -30.54 -26.19 28.83
C THR A 707 -31.57 -25.06 28.91
N ASP A 708 -31.84 -24.51 30.10
CA ASP A 708 -32.77 -23.40 30.25
C ASP A 708 -32.21 -22.10 29.66
N PHE A 709 -30.95 -21.75 29.98
CA PHE A 709 -30.29 -20.57 29.41
C PHE A 709 -30.26 -20.63 27.88
N HIS A 710 -29.92 -21.79 27.32
CA HIS A 710 -29.93 -22.01 25.88
C HIS A 710 -31.36 -21.88 25.32
N TYR A 711 -32.33 -22.59 25.90
CA TYR A 711 -33.72 -22.58 25.44
C TYR A 711 -34.31 -21.16 25.38
N TYR A 712 -34.21 -20.37 26.45
CA TYR A 712 -34.80 -19.03 26.46
C TYR A 712 -34.12 -18.05 25.50
N SER A 713 -32.82 -18.23 25.22
CA SER A 713 -32.10 -17.43 24.21
C SER A 713 -32.47 -17.86 22.80
N GLN A 714 -32.53 -19.16 22.56
CA GLN A 714 -32.91 -19.74 21.29
C GLN A 714 -34.31 -19.27 20.87
N GLN A 715 -35.27 -19.26 21.80
CA GLN A 715 -36.64 -18.77 21.57
C GLN A 715 -36.68 -17.29 21.15
N ARG A 716 -35.64 -16.52 21.48
CA ARG A 716 -35.49 -15.14 21.04
C ARG A 716 -34.74 -14.98 19.73
N GLY A 717 -34.35 -16.07 19.07
CA GLY A 717 -33.50 -16.01 17.88
C GLY A 717 -32.05 -15.63 18.19
N MET A 718 -31.63 -15.81 19.45
CA MET A 718 -30.30 -15.50 19.96
C MET A 718 -29.64 -16.78 20.51
N GLN A 719 -28.41 -16.67 21.00
CA GLN A 719 -27.72 -17.70 21.77
C GLN A 719 -27.11 -17.09 23.03
N GLN A 720 -26.46 -17.89 23.88
CA GLN A 720 -25.52 -17.34 24.86
C GLN A 720 -24.16 -17.06 24.22
N ILE A 721 -23.32 -16.26 24.87
CA ILE A 721 -21.93 -16.03 24.47
C ILE A 721 -21.21 -17.36 24.21
N ASP A 722 -20.51 -17.45 23.08
CA ASP A 722 -19.81 -18.67 22.66
C ASP A 722 -18.29 -18.61 22.88
N ALA A 723 -17.62 -19.75 22.70
CA ALA A 723 -16.17 -19.87 22.93
C ALA A 723 -15.32 -18.97 22.03
N LEU A 724 -15.78 -18.68 20.80
CA LEU A 724 -15.06 -17.80 19.87
C LEU A 724 -15.19 -16.35 20.34
N MET A 725 -16.41 -15.90 20.66
CA MET A 725 -16.65 -14.56 21.19
C MET A 725 -15.80 -14.30 22.44
N HIS A 726 -15.78 -15.24 23.39
CA HIS A 726 -15.00 -15.07 24.60
C HIS A 726 -13.49 -15.05 24.34
N SER A 727 -12.99 -15.93 23.44
CA SER A 727 -11.56 -15.93 23.08
C SER A 727 -11.17 -14.63 22.37
N ARG A 728 -12.05 -14.06 21.53
CA ARG A 728 -11.85 -12.75 20.89
C ARG A 728 -11.77 -11.63 21.92
N ILE A 729 -12.70 -11.58 22.87
CA ILE A 729 -12.70 -10.59 23.97
C ILE A 729 -11.37 -10.65 24.75
N ALA A 730 -10.94 -11.84 25.16
CA ALA A 730 -9.68 -12.01 25.88
C ALA A 730 -8.48 -11.55 25.04
N ASN A 731 -8.35 -12.00 23.79
CA ASN A 731 -7.22 -11.61 22.93
C ASN A 731 -7.21 -10.10 22.62
N LEU A 732 -8.36 -9.49 22.38
CA LEU A 732 -8.50 -8.04 22.19
C LEU A 732 -8.14 -7.27 23.47
N SER A 733 -8.45 -7.81 24.65
CA SER A 733 -8.08 -7.16 25.92
C SER A 733 -6.56 -7.14 26.09
N TYR A 734 -5.89 -8.24 25.76
CA TYR A 734 -4.43 -8.33 25.78
C TYR A 734 -3.78 -7.40 24.76
N ALA A 735 -4.37 -7.30 23.56
CA ALA A 735 -3.91 -6.39 22.51
C ALA A 735 -4.23 -4.90 22.79
N ARG A 736 -5.21 -4.60 23.65
CA ARG A 736 -5.50 -3.21 24.05
C ARG A 736 -4.56 -2.72 25.14
N TYR A 737 -4.38 -3.54 26.18
CA TYR A 737 -3.72 -3.10 27.41
C TYR A 737 -2.25 -3.53 27.51
N GLY A 738 -1.80 -4.51 26.70
CA GLY A 738 -0.42 -4.99 26.75
C GLY A 738 -0.09 -5.78 27.99
N ARG A 739 -1.11 -6.37 28.63
CA ARG A 739 -0.97 -7.23 29.80
C ARG A 739 -2.10 -8.24 29.87
N ARG A 740 -1.93 -9.28 30.69
CA ARG A 740 -2.92 -10.36 30.83
C ARG A 740 -3.78 -10.29 32.08
N ASP A 741 -3.32 -9.59 33.13
CA ASP A 741 -4.10 -9.38 34.34
C ASP A 741 -5.15 -8.27 34.13
N MET A 742 -6.37 -8.68 33.80
CA MET A 742 -7.46 -7.74 33.61
C MET A 742 -8.03 -7.23 34.94
N GLN A 743 -7.85 -7.94 36.05
CA GLN A 743 -8.27 -7.43 37.36
C GLN A 743 -7.39 -6.27 37.81
N GLU A 744 -6.08 -6.34 37.56
CA GLU A 744 -5.18 -5.23 37.82
C GLU A 744 -5.38 -4.08 36.81
N GLN A 745 -5.75 -4.39 35.56
CA GLN A 745 -5.98 -3.36 34.55
C GLN A 745 -7.30 -2.60 34.73
N CYS A 746 -8.42 -3.33 34.84
CA CYS A 746 -9.77 -2.76 34.84
C CYS A 746 -10.45 -2.85 36.22
N GLY A 747 -9.77 -3.36 37.24
CA GLY A 747 -10.33 -3.62 38.57
C GLY A 747 -11.00 -4.99 38.67
N ALA A 748 -11.23 -5.45 39.90
CA ALA A 748 -11.89 -6.72 40.20
C ALA A 748 -13.40 -6.57 40.46
N GLY A 749 -13.83 -5.36 40.80
CA GLY A 749 -15.20 -5.03 41.20
C GLY A 749 -15.53 -5.51 42.62
N GLN A 750 -16.74 -5.22 43.10
CA GLN A 750 -17.15 -5.59 44.46
C GLN A 750 -17.15 -7.12 44.65
N HIS A 751 -16.68 -7.62 45.79
CA HIS A 751 -16.64 -9.06 46.07
C HIS A 751 -18.03 -9.68 46.33
N THR A 752 -18.82 -9.82 45.26
CA THR A 752 -20.17 -10.40 45.26
C THR A 752 -20.57 -10.77 43.83
N TYR A 753 -21.44 -11.77 43.69
CA TYR A 753 -22.03 -12.22 42.43
C TYR A 753 -23.45 -11.64 42.21
N ASN A 754 -23.89 -10.75 43.10
CA ASN A 754 -25.18 -10.07 43.05
C ASN A 754 -25.00 -8.56 42.82
N ARG A 755 -24.07 -8.18 41.93
CA ARG A 755 -23.94 -6.77 41.53
C ARG A 755 -25.18 -6.33 40.75
N ILE A 756 -25.72 -5.17 41.09
CA ILE A 756 -26.82 -4.55 40.35
C ILE A 756 -26.29 -4.14 38.97
N THR A 757 -27.01 -4.49 37.91
CA THR A 757 -26.62 -4.15 36.53
C THR A 757 -26.83 -2.66 36.24
N GLY A 758 -26.02 -2.10 35.34
CA GLY A 758 -26.13 -0.72 34.86
C GLY A 758 -25.11 0.24 35.45
N GLY A 759 -24.19 -0.24 36.30
CA GLY A 759 -23.16 0.59 36.94
C GLY A 759 -22.19 1.27 35.98
N THR A 760 -22.13 0.81 34.73
CA THR A 760 -21.25 1.35 33.68
C THR A 760 -22.00 2.16 32.61
N ALA A 761 -23.33 2.30 32.71
CA ALA A 761 -24.14 2.96 31.69
C ALA A 761 -23.75 4.42 31.48
N ASP A 762 -23.55 5.18 32.57
CA ASP A 762 -23.23 6.61 32.55
C ASP A 762 -21.86 6.95 31.93
N ARG A 763 -21.03 5.94 31.66
CA ARG A 763 -19.65 6.09 31.18
C ARG A 763 -19.40 5.49 29.79
N GLY A 764 -20.43 4.93 29.15
CA GLY A 764 -20.36 4.41 27.78
C GLY A 764 -19.22 3.40 27.59
N MET A 765 -18.42 3.57 26.54
CA MET A 765 -17.28 2.71 26.19
C MET A 765 -16.05 2.90 27.09
N THR A 766 -16.11 3.80 28.08
CA THR A 766 -14.99 4.03 29.00
C THR A 766 -14.81 2.82 29.91
N ASP A 767 -13.61 2.25 29.90
CA ASP A 767 -13.23 1.17 30.79
C ASP A 767 -12.94 1.69 32.20
N THR A 768 -13.14 0.83 33.20
CA THR A 768 -12.67 1.12 34.56
C THR A 768 -11.16 0.93 34.64
N ILE A 769 -10.55 1.45 35.70
CA ILE A 769 -9.14 1.24 36.04
C ILE A 769 -9.03 0.45 37.34
N GLY A 770 -7.95 -0.32 37.47
CA GLY A 770 -7.62 -1.07 38.69
C GLY A 770 -7.04 -0.21 39.81
N TYR A 771 -6.69 -0.88 40.91
CA TYR A 771 -6.31 -0.22 42.16
C TYR A 771 -5.02 0.58 42.03
N ASP A 772 -3.94 0.04 41.45
CA ASP A 772 -2.64 0.72 41.42
C ASP A 772 -2.72 2.03 40.62
N GLU A 773 -3.41 2.02 39.48
CA GLU A 773 -3.63 3.22 38.68
C GLU A 773 -4.52 4.24 39.40
N ALA A 774 -5.57 3.78 40.08
CA ALA A 774 -6.44 4.66 40.85
C ALA A 774 -5.73 5.28 42.07
N TYR A 775 -4.92 4.48 42.78
CA TYR A 775 -4.14 4.90 43.95
C TYR A 775 -3.06 5.94 43.59
N ALA A 776 -2.48 5.84 42.39
CA ALA A 776 -1.54 6.82 41.88
C ALA A 776 -2.18 8.20 41.63
N ILE A 777 -3.50 8.26 41.42
CA ILE A 777 -4.27 9.51 41.25
C ILE A 777 -4.75 10.02 42.61
N ASP A 778 -5.37 9.14 43.41
CA ASP A 778 -5.84 9.45 44.76
C ASP A 778 -5.46 8.33 45.73
N ASN A 779 -4.53 8.63 46.63
CA ASN A 779 -4.02 7.65 47.60
C ASN A 779 -4.97 7.39 48.79
N LYS A 780 -6.15 8.01 48.81
CA LYS A 780 -7.17 7.84 49.87
C LYS A 780 -8.29 6.89 49.48
N ILE A 781 -8.22 6.27 48.31
CA ILE A 781 -9.21 5.28 47.88
C ILE A 781 -9.26 4.06 48.80
N THR A 782 -10.37 3.32 48.74
CA THR A 782 -10.55 2.09 49.49
C THR A 782 -9.48 1.06 49.12
N ASN A 783 -8.60 0.74 50.07
CA ASN A 783 -7.69 -0.40 49.98
C ASN A 783 -8.29 -1.59 50.73
N SER A 784 -9.09 -2.40 50.03
CA SER A 784 -9.71 -3.60 50.59
C SER A 784 -9.27 -4.83 49.82
N LEU A 785 -8.39 -5.61 50.46
CA LEU A 785 -7.89 -6.87 49.96
C LEU A 785 -8.80 -8.03 50.36
N ILE A 786 -9.01 -8.94 49.42
CA ILE A 786 -9.76 -10.20 49.59
C ILE A 786 -8.83 -11.39 49.27
N GLU A 787 -9.37 -12.62 49.25
CA GLU A 787 -8.62 -13.87 49.06
C GLU A 787 -7.50 -13.75 48.00
N ASN A 788 -6.27 -14.13 48.40
CA ASN A 788 -5.05 -14.04 47.59
C ASN A 788 -4.67 -12.62 47.11
N MET A 789 -4.96 -11.59 47.93
CA MET A 789 -4.48 -10.22 47.76
C MET A 789 -5.04 -9.45 46.55
N VAL A 790 -6.27 -9.76 46.12
CA VAL A 790 -6.97 -8.93 45.12
C VAL A 790 -7.55 -7.69 45.76
N HIS A 791 -7.34 -6.52 45.14
CA HIS A 791 -8.04 -5.30 45.49
C HIS A 791 -9.47 -5.34 44.93
N GLN A 792 -10.47 -5.42 45.81
CA GLN A 792 -11.86 -5.34 45.34
C GLN A 792 -12.19 -3.91 44.89
N TYR A 793 -13.27 -3.79 44.11
CA TYR A 793 -13.75 -2.59 43.41
C TYR A 793 -13.02 -2.29 42.10
N ALA A 794 -13.54 -1.28 41.41
CA ALA A 794 -13.02 -0.67 40.21
C ALA A 794 -13.21 0.85 40.32
N TRP A 795 -12.52 1.61 39.48
CA TRP A 795 -12.61 3.06 39.50
C TRP A 795 -12.75 3.67 38.10
N TYR A 796 -13.39 4.83 38.03
CA TYR A 796 -13.33 5.70 36.85
C TYR A 796 -12.45 6.90 37.14
N LYS A 797 -11.61 7.29 36.17
CA LYS A 797 -10.97 8.61 36.18
C LYS A 797 -12.03 9.70 36.02
N SER A 798 -11.91 10.75 36.83
CA SER A 798 -12.80 11.91 36.79
C SER A 798 -12.01 13.17 37.10
N ARG A 799 -12.70 14.31 37.10
CA ARG A 799 -12.17 15.58 37.61
C ARG A 799 -13.04 16.11 38.75
N ASP A 800 -12.41 16.79 39.69
CA ASP A 800 -13.11 17.53 40.75
C ASP A 800 -13.62 18.89 40.24
N GLU A 801 -14.27 19.66 41.12
CA GLU A 801 -14.83 20.98 40.81
C GLU A 801 -13.77 22.03 40.40
N TYR A 802 -12.49 21.78 40.66
CA TYR A 802 -11.36 22.63 40.29
C TYR A 802 -10.58 22.08 39.08
N GLY A 803 -11.05 20.99 38.46
CA GLY A 803 -10.42 20.36 37.30
C GLY A 803 -9.24 19.44 37.63
N GLN A 804 -8.93 19.20 38.91
CA GLN A 804 -7.89 18.26 39.33
C GLN A 804 -8.35 16.82 39.09
N ALA A 805 -7.39 15.94 38.79
CA ALA A 805 -7.69 14.52 38.58
C ALA A 805 -8.18 13.88 39.89
N MET A 806 -9.29 13.16 39.81
CA MET A 806 -9.83 12.35 40.91
C MET A 806 -10.29 10.99 40.37
N VAL A 807 -10.70 10.10 41.25
CA VAL A 807 -11.29 8.81 40.86
C VAL A 807 -12.61 8.57 41.55
N VAL A 808 -13.51 7.86 40.87
CA VAL A 808 -14.84 7.49 41.40
C VAL A 808 -14.88 5.97 41.53
N GLN A 809 -15.02 5.48 42.76
CA GLN A 809 -15.17 4.05 43.03
C GLN A 809 -16.51 3.54 42.51
N VAL A 810 -16.51 2.37 41.88
CA VAL A 810 -17.69 1.67 41.37
C VAL A 810 -17.68 0.20 41.78
N ASN A 811 -18.87 -0.42 41.81
CA ASN A 811 -19.02 -1.83 42.17
C ASN A 811 -18.85 -2.77 40.97
N ASN A 812 -19.29 -2.34 39.79
CA ASN A 812 -19.16 -3.10 38.55
C ASN A 812 -17.87 -2.72 37.83
N ILE A 813 -17.26 -3.68 37.15
CA ILE A 813 -16.12 -3.42 36.26
C ILE A 813 -16.62 -3.12 34.86
N CYS A 814 -15.86 -2.32 34.11
CA CYS A 814 -16.00 -2.16 32.68
C CYS A 814 -14.69 -2.57 32.01
N CYS A 815 -14.71 -3.62 31.20
CA CYS A 815 -13.54 -4.08 30.45
C CYS A 815 -13.92 -4.26 28.98
N LEU A 816 -13.20 -3.59 28.08
CA LEU A 816 -13.55 -3.48 26.66
C LEU A 816 -14.97 -2.96 26.39
N GLY A 817 -15.51 -2.13 27.29
CA GLY A 817 -16.89 -1.68 27.26
C GLY A 817 -17.92 -2.70 27.74
N TYR A 818 -17.55 -3.91 28.15
CA TYR A 818 -18.47 -4.87 28.77
C TYR A 818 -18.55 -4.66 30.27
N GLU A 819 -19.76 -4.69 30.81
CA GLU A 819 -19.99 -4.68 32.25
C GLU A 819 -19.84 -6.09 32.81
N ASP A 820 -18.99 -6.24 33.83
CA ASP A 820 -18.79 -7.47 34.57
C ASP A 820 -18.57 -8.71 33.67
N ILE A 821 -17.76 -8.57 32.62
CA ILE A 821 -17.33 -9.70 31.78
C ILE A 821 -16.53 -10.75 32.57
N TYR A 822 -16.01 -10.35 33.73
CA TYR A 822 -15.46 -11.23 34.75
C TYR A 822 -15.83 -10.72 36.15
N GLY A 823 -15.69 -11.58 37.15
CA GLY A 823 -15.72 -11.20 38.56
C GLY A 823 -17.11 -11.00 39.19
N ASN A 824 -18.20 -11.30 38.49
CA ASN A 824 -19.57 -11.22 39.04
C ASN A 824 -20.22 -12.61 39.07
N LYS A 825 -20.94 -13.01 38.04
CA LYS A 825 -21.35 -14.40 37.80
C LYS A 825 -20.50 -14.97 36.68
N TYR A 826 -20.36 -16.29 36.67
CA TYR A 826 -19.83 -16.95 35.48
C TYR A 826 -20.71 -16.65 34.26
N ASP A 827 -20.07 -16.49 33.11
CA ASP A 827 -20.73 -16.57 31.81
C ASP A 827 -20.68 -18.02 31.32
N MET A 828 -21.81 -18.72 31.43
CA MET A 828 -21.97 -20.07 30.89
C MET A 828 -22.07 -20.02 29.37
N MET A 829 -21.16 -20.68 28.67
CA MET A 829 -21.05 -20.55 27.21
C MET A 829 -22.00 -21.47 26.43
N ASP A 830 -22.39 -21.03 25.24
CA ASP A 830 -23.03 -21.85 24.21
C ASP A 830 -22.03 -22.33 23.16
N GLY A 831 -22.43 -23.31 22.34
CA GLY A 831 -21.63 -23.78 21.20
C GLY A 831 -20.28 -24.40 21.59
N VAL A 832 -20.15 -24.87 22.83
CA VAL A 832 -18.94 -25.54 23.34
C VAL A 832 -19.26 -26.52 24.47
N ASP A 833 -18.61 -27.68 24.44
CA ASP A 833 -18.62 -28.64 25.54
C ASP A 833 -17.32 -29.43 25.65
N LEU A 834 -17.16 -30.20 26.73
CA LEU A 834 -16.17 -31.28 26.81
C LEU A 834 -16.94 -32.61 26.81
N PRO A 835 -16.95 -33.37 25.71
CA PRO A 835 -17.66 -34.64 25.65
C PRO A 835 -17.09 -35.65 26.64
N ASN A 836 -15.76 -35.66 26.83
CA ASN A 836 -15.04 -36.54 27.76
C ASN A 836 -15.39 -38.03 27.59
N ASP A 837 -15.76 -38.43 26.38
CA ASP A 837 -15.95 -39.82 25.97
C ASP A 837 -14.62 -40.45 25.53
N SER A 838 -14.69 -41.70 25.06
CA SER A 838 -13.49 -42.44 24.65
C SER A 838 -12.78 -41.73 23.50
N GLY A 839 -11.54 -41.29 23.74
CA GLY A 839 -10.71 -40.59 22.75
C GLY A 839 -10.74 -39.05 22.83
N ASN A 840 -11.68 -38.45 23.59
CA ASN A 840 -11.86 -36.99 23.64
C ASN A 840 -11.76 -36.40 25.06
N GLN A 841 -11.13 -37.11 26.00
CA GLN A 841 -10.90 -36.59 27.35
C GLN A 841 -10.14 -35.25 27.35
N GLY A 842 -10.74 -34.23 27.96
CA GLY A 842 -10.19 -32.88 28.06
C GLY A 842 -10.19 -32.10 26.74
N LYS A 843 -10.79 -32.62 25.67
CA LYS A 843 -10.94 -31.89 24.42
C LYS A 843 -12.16 -30.99 24.49
N TRP A 844 -11.97 -29.73 24.14
CA TRP A 844 -13.03 -28.77 23.92
C TRP A 844 -13.58 -28.99 22.52
N ARG A 845 -14.86 -29.32 22.42
CA ARG A 845 -15.58 -29.43 21.17
C ARG A 845 -16.29 -28.11 20.92
N ILE A 846 -15.90 -27.41 19.87
CA ILE A 846 -16.35 -26.05 19.54
C ILE A 846 -17.14 -26.10 18.23
N TRP A 847 -18.36 -25.59 18.24
CA TRP A 847 -19.18 -25.44 17.04
C TRP A 847 -18.86 -24.12 16.36
N MET A 848 -18.49 -24.18 15.10
CA MET A 848 -18.17 -23.02 14.28
C MET A 848 -19.43 -22.43 13.64
N PRO A 849 -19.43 -21.13 13.28
CA PRO A 849 -20.58 -20.49 12.64
C PRO A 849 -21.00 -21.14 11.31
N ASP A 850 -20.05 -21.74 10.59
CA ASP A 850 -20.28 -22.49 9.34
C ASP A 850 -20.91 -23.88 9.55
N GLY A 851 -21.14 -24.30 10.81
CA GLY A 851 -21.67 -25.59 11.19
C GLY A 851 -20.63 -26.69 11.36
N SER A 852 -19.35 -26.42 11.08
CA SER A 852 -18.27 -27.37 11.35
C SER A 852 -17.96 -27.46 12.86
N ILE A 853 -17.25 -28.51 13.25
CA ILE A 853 -16.86 -28.73 14.65
C ILE A 853 -15.33 -28.83 14.72
N ARG A 854 -14.74 -28.11 15.67
CA ARG A 854 -13.31 -28.19 16.01
C ARG A 854 -13.13 -28.88 17.36
N MET A 855 -12.13 -29.74 17.44
CA MET A 855 -11.66 -30.34 18.69
C MET A 855 -10.34 -29.68 19.10
N VAL A 856 -10.28 -29.13 20.31
CA VAL A 856 -9.07 -28.48 20.84
C VAL A 856 -8.68 -29.17 22.13
N GLN A 857 -7.51 -29.81 22.16
CA GLN A 857 -7.02 -30.49 23.37
C GLN A 857 -6.63 -29.44 24.42
N GLY A 858 -7.36 -29.43 25.54
CA GLY A 858 -6.94 -28.73 26.75
C GLY A 858 -6.19 -29.65 27.71
N LYS A 859 -5.55 -29.05 28.72
CA LYS A 859 -4.96 -29.78 29.83
C LYS A 859 -6.02 -30.50 30.65
N LYS A 860 -5.61 -31.56 31.35
CA LYS A 860 -6.51 -32.42 32.15
C LYS A 860 -6.39 -32.16 33.66
N ASP A 861 -5.38 -31.39 34.06
CA ASP A 861 -5.16 -31.00 35.44
C ASP A 861 -6.09 -29.84 35.82
N SER A 862 -6.81 -30.01 36.93
CA SER A 862 -7.75 -29.03 37.45
C SER A 862 -7.15 -28.21 38.59
N GLY A 863 -7.62 -26.98 38.77
CA GLY A 863 -7.20 -26.11 39.86
C GLY A 863 -5.78 -25.58 39.65
N GLN A 864 -5.42 -25.23 38.41
CA GLN A 864 -4.10 -24.69 38.07
C GLN A 864 -4.22 -23.33 37.40
N TRP A 865 -3.27 -22.45 37.71
CA TRP A 865 -3.05 -21.16 37.06
C TRP A 865 -2.55 -21.37 35.64
N ILE A 866 -3.17 -20.68 34.70
CA ILE A 866 -2.92 -20.83 33.27
C ILE A 866 -1.56 -20.22 32.92
N THR A 867 -0.71 -21.01 32.30
CA THR A 867 0.60 -20.58 31.80
C THR A 867 0.74 -20.68 30.28
N GLY A 868 -0.13 -21.46 29.64
CA GLY A 868 -0.17 -21.64 28.20
C GLY A 868 -1.59 -21.90 27.72
N VAL A 869 -1.87 -21.50 26.48
CA VAL A 869 -3.13 -21.74 25.78
C VAL A 869 -2.87 -22.29 24.38
N ALA A 870 -3.85 -22.99 23.80
CA ALA A 870 -3.83 -23.48 22.43
C ALA A 870 -4.00 -22.34 21.40
N HIS A 871 -3.03 -21.44 21.35
CA HIS A 871 -3.07 -20.19 20.57
C HIS A 871 -3.35 -20.47 19.08
N GLY A 872 -2.35 -20.84 18.28
CA GLY A 872 -2.52 -21.27 16.87
C GLY A 872 -3.38 -20.35 16.00
N LYS A 873 -3.82 -20.85 14.83
CA LYS A 873 -4.62 -20.09 13.85
C LYS A 873 -5.77 -19.29 14.45
N TYR A 874 -6.49 -19.86 15.42
CA TYR A 874 -7.72 -19.31 15.99
C TYR A 874 -7.54 -18.52 17.30
N MET A 875 -6.32 -18.48 17.87
CA MET A 875 -6.01 -17.85 19.16
C MET A 875 -6.90 -18.36 20.30
N ASP A 876 -7.15 -19.67 20.36
CA ASP A 876 -8.09 -20.24 21.34
C ASP A 876 -7.54 -20.07 22.76
N ILE A 877 -8.37 -19.55 23.67
CA ILE A 877 -8.05 -19.43 25.09
C ILE A 877 -8.38 -20.74 25.82
N VAL A 878 -7.85 -21.85 25.31
CA VAL A 878 -8.00 -23.20 25.88
C VAL A 878 -6.70 -23.54 26.62
N PRO A 879 -6.72 -23.71 27.95
CA PRO A 879 -5.51 -23.96 28.73
C PRO A 879 -4.80 -25.26 28.35
N VAL A 880 -3.46 -25.24 28.24
CA VAL A 880 -2.62 -26.38 27.84
C VAL A 880 -1.43 -26.60 28.78
N GLY A 881 -0.89 -27.82 28.78
CA GLY A 881 0.35 -28.17 29.49
C GLY A 881 0.18 -28.32 31.00
N ASN A 882 1.30 -28.50 31.71
CA ASN A 882 1.35 -28.86 33.14
C ASN A 882 2.01 -27.80 34.04
N LEU A 883 2.60 -26.75 33.47
CA LEU A 883 3.20 -25.68 34.27
C LEU A 883 2.10 -24.88 34.99
N ASN A 884 2.31 -24.64 36.28
CA ASN A 884 1.42 -23.87 37.13
C ASN A 884 2.01 -22.48 37.39
N GLY A 885 1.22 -21.43 37.13
CA GLY A 885 1.56 -20.03 37.42
C GLY A 885 1.11 -19.59 38.82
N SER A 886 0.73 -18.32 38.93
CA SER A 886 0.19 -17.68 40.14
C SER A 886 -0.80 -16.58 39.77
N SER A 887 -1.40 -15.93 40.76
CA SER A 887 -2.24 -14.74 40.63
C SER A 887 -1.52 -13.50 40.07
N SER A 888 -0.22 -13.59 39.77
CA SER A 888 0.61 -12.47 39.30
C SER A 888 1.55 -12.86 38.17
N THR A 889 1.39 -14.04 37.57
CA THR A 889 2.27 -14.52 36.50
C THR A 889 1.47 -15.11 35.36
N TYR A 890 1.96 -14.91 34.13
CA TYR A 890 1.35 -15.40 32.89
C TYR A 890 -0.06 -14.88 32.67
N TYR A 891 -1.10 -15.71 32.77
CA TYR A 891 -2.49 -15.34 32.47
C TYR A 891 -3.28 -14.92 33.71
N THR A 892 -2.71 -15.05 34.91
CA THR A 892 -3.31 -14.67 36.21
C THR A 892 -4.69 -15.28 36.52
N ASP A 893 -5.13 -16.25 35.71
CA ASP A 893 -6.43 -16.89 35.83
C ASP A 893 -6.24 -18.40 35.98
N MET A 894 -7.18 -19.09 36.62
CA MET A 894 -7.12 -20.55 36.77
C MET A 894 -8.10 -21.28 35.86
N TYR A 895 -7.80 -22.56 35.67
CA TYR A 895 -8.63 -23.53 34.97
C TYR A 895 -9.11 -24.64 35.91
N TRP A 896 -10.41 -24.93 35.89
CA TRP A 896 -10.99 -26.11 36.54
C TRP A 896 -11.62 -27.02 35.51
N ILE A 897 -11.37 -28.31 35.65
CA ILE A 897 -11.88 -29.33 34.75
C ILE A 897 -12.27 -30.57 35.54
N SER A 898 -13.35 -31.22 35.11
CA SER A 898 -13.64 -32.61 35.45
C SER A 898 -13.46 -33.48 34.20
N ALA A 899 -12.82 -34.64 34.35
CA ALA A 899 -12.66 -35.62 33.27
C ALA A 899 -13.90 -36.53 33.09
N SER A 900 -14.95 -36.30 33.88
CA SER A 900 -16.22 -37.02 33.73
C SER A 900 -16.95 -36.58 32.45
N THR A 901 -17.75 -37.48 31.89
CA THR A 901 -18.42 -37.31 30.59
C THR A 901 -19.34 -36.10 30.58
N VAL A 902 -19.30 -35.32 29.50
CA VAL A 902 -20.23 -34.24 29.17
C VAL A 902 -20.18 -33.06 30.14
N ARG A 903 -19.28 -32.11 29.90
CA ARG A 903 -19.14 -30.90 30.72
C ARG A 903 -19.48 -29.65 29.92
N VAL A 904 -20.23 -28.74 30.54
CA VAL A 904 -20.43 -27.38 30.05
C VAL A 904 -19.26 -26.51 30.48
N VAL A 905 -19.04 -25.39 29.77
CA VAL A 905 -17.90 -24.51 30.02
C VAL A 905 -18.36 -23.14 30.45
N TYR A 906 -17.81 -22.66 31.55
CA TYR A 906 -18.05 -21.34 32.10
C TYR A 906 -16.80 -20.47 32.02
N ARG A 907 -16.97 -19.15 31.91
CA ARG A 907 -15.89 -18.16 31.88
C ARG A 907 -16.10 -17.01 32.86
N GLY A 908 -15.06 -16.20 33.07
CA GLY A 908 -15.15 -14.92 33.79
C GLY A 908 -15.06 -15.00 35.32
N ARG A 909 -15.28 -16.17 35.93
CA ARG A 909 -15.34 -16.36 37.40
C ARG A 909 -16.50 -15.62 38.08
N TYR A 910 -16.90 -16.14 39.24
CA TYR A 910 -17.84 -15.48 40.13
C TYR A 910 -17.12 -14.78 41.29
N ASN A 911 -17.63 -13.62 41.70
CA ASN A 911 -17.01 -12.66 42.62
C ASN A 911 -15.63 -12.16 42.15
N ALA A 912 -15.17 -11.07 42.75
CA ALA A 912 -13.76 -10.68 42.67
C ALA A 912 -12.92 -11.78 43.32
N ASN A 913 -12.15 -12.57 42.58
CA ASN A 913 -11.29 -13.60 43.14
C ASN A 913 -10.00 -13.64 42.34
N ALA A 914 -8.87 -13.90 42.98
CA ALA A 914 -7.55 -13.83 42.33
C ALA A 914 -7.39 -14.75 41.12
N ASP A 915 -8.21 -15.80 41.04
CA ASP A 915 -8.17 -16.80 40.01
C ASP A 915 -9.13 -16.53 38.84
N GLY A 916 -9.82 -15.38 38.85
CA GLY A 916 -10.78 -14.92 37.85
C GLY A 916 -10.23 -13.91 36.85
N GLY A 917 -10.88 -13.81 35.69
CA GLY A 917 -10.47 -12.93 34.61
C GLY A 917 -10.97 -13.43 33.26
N VAL A 918 -10.47 -12.83 32.18
CA VAL A 918 -10.91 -13.12 30.79
C VAL A 918 -10.33 -14.42 30.22
N SER A 919 -9.37 -15.05 30.88
CA SER A 919 -8.86 -16.39 30.55
C SER A 919 -9.40 -17.49 31.45
N ASN A 920 -10.00 -17.14 32.59
CA ASN A 920 -10.62 -18.09 33.51
C ASN A 920 -11.56 -19.04 32.77
N ALA A 921 -11.43 -20.34 33.05
CA ALA A 921 -12.33 -21.35 32.50
C ALA A 921 -12.70 -22.39 33.56
N TYR A 922 -13.97 -22.78 33.58
CA TYR A 922 -14.50 -23.75 34.53
C TYR A 922 -15.38 -24.77 33.81
N ALA A 923 -14.93 -26.02 33.73
CA ALA A 923 -15.57 -27.13 33.02
C ALA A 923 -15.77 -28.35 33.96
N TYR A 924 -16.45 -28.13 35.08
CA TYR A 924 -16.64 -29.16 36.12
C TYR A 924 -18.04 -29.78 36.15
N ASN A 925 -19.04 -29.04 35.70
CA ASN A 925 -20.46 -29.40 35.81
C ASN A 925 -21.03 -29.90 34.48
N ASP A 926 -22.08 -30.73 34.54
CA ASP A 926 -22.89 -31.08 33.37
C ASP A 926 -23.99 -30.02 33.11
N ALA A 927 -24.73 -30.20 32.02
CA ALA A 927 -25.77 -29.27 31.58
C ALA A 927 -26.94 -29.09 32.57
N SER A 928 -27.14 -30.04 33.50
CA SER A 928 -28.26 -30.01 34.46
C SER A 928 -27.94 -29.23 35.73
N SER A 929 -26.68 -28.85 35.93
CA SER A 929 -26.25 -28.08 37.11
C SER A 929 -26.78 -26.64 37.05
N ALA A 930 -27.35 -26.19 38.15
CA ALA A 930 -27.85 -24.83 38.34
C ALA A 930 -27.24 -24.24 39.61
N GLY A 931 -26.69 -23.01 39.50
CA GLY A 931 -26.08 -22.31 40.63
C GLY A 931 -26.40 -20.82 40.61
N ALA A 932 -26.59 -20.22 41.78
CA ALA A 932 -26.93 -18.80 41.90
C ALA A 932 -25.84 -17.86 41.36
N TYR A 933 -24.59 -18.31 41.42
CA TYR A 933 -23.38 -17.63 40.95
C TYR A 933 -23.03 -17.95 39.49
N VAL A 934 -23.88 -18.72 38.80
CA VAL A 934 -23.71 -19.06 37.38
C VAL A 934 -24.81 -18.36 36.58
N GLY A 935 -24.41 -17.46 35.71
CA GLY A 935 -25.27 -16.74 34.79
C GLY A 935 -24.88 -17.05 33.34
N SER A 936 -25.33 -16.18 32.43
CA SER A 936 -24.84 -16.13 31.07
C SER A 936 -25.22 -14.81 30.41
N ARG A 937 -24.76 -14.59 29.18
CA ARG A 937 -24.84 -13.33 28.43
C ARG A 937 -25.38 -13.61 27.03
N LEU A 938 -26.44 -12.90 26.64
CA LEU A 938 -27.03 -13.04 25.31
C LEU A 938 -26.03 -12.66 24.22
N ALA A 939 -26.09 -13.36 23.10
CA ALA A 939 -25.33 -13.05 21.91
C ALA A 939 -26.15 -13.38 20.65
N PHE A 940 -25.78 -12.77 19.53
CA PHE A 940 -26.45 -12.96 18.25
C PHE A 940 -25.44 -13.08 17.12
N ARG A 941 -25.65 -14.07 16.26
CA ARG A 941 -24.99 -14.25 14.97
C ARG A 941 -26.04 -14.24 13.86
N GLY A 942 -25.77 -13.49 12.82
CA GLY A 942 -26.67 -13.31 11.69
C GLY A 942 -26.48 -11.92 11.10
N LYS A 943 -27.43 -11.48 10.30
CA LYS A 943 -27.34 -10.17 9.64
C LYS A 943 -27.57 -9.05 10.65
N ILE A 944 -26.63 -8.10 10.72
CA ILE A 944 -26.74 -6.93 11.59
C ILE A 944 -27.05 -5.70 10.73
N VAL A 945 -28.12 -4.97 11.06
CA VAL A 945 -28.58 -3.83 10.28
C VAL A 945 -28.61 -2.58 11.14
N ARG A 946 -27.91 -1.51 10.72
CA ARG A 946 -28.02 -0.20 11.37
C ARG A 946 -29.28 0.51 10.90
N ALA A 947 -30.11 0.96 11.84
CA ALA A 947 -31.26 1.81 11.52
C ALA A 947 -30.84 3.21 11.04
N GLN A 948 -31.62 3.80 10.13
CA GLN A 948 -31.30 5.10 9.51
C GLN A 948 -31.42 6.30 10.47
N SER A 949 -32.19 6.18 11.54
CA SER A 949 -32.36 7.21 12.57
C SER A 949 -32.87 6.59 13.86
N VAL A 950 -32.74 7.32 14.97
CA VAL A 950 -33.31 6.92 16.27
C VAL A 950 -34.84 6.75 16.18
N ALA A 951 -35.54 7.65 15.47
CA ALA A 951 -36.98 7.55 15.27
C ALA A 951 -37.37 6.26 14.51
N ALA A 952 -36.63 5.92 13.45
CA ALA A 952 -36.83 4.67 12.72
C ALA A 952 -36.55 3.46 13.62
N TYR A 953 -35.47 3.47 14.39
CA TYR A 953 -35.13 2.41 15.34
C TYR A 953 -36.22 2.19 16.40
N LYS A 954 -36.70 3.28 17.01
CA LYS A 954 -37.76 3.22 18.04
C LYS A 954 -39.08 2.69 17.47
N ALA A 955 -39.40 2.99 16.22
CA ALA A 955 -40.61 2.49 15.54
C ALA A 955 -40.58 0.99 15.20
N ILE A 956 -39.40 0.37 15.14
CA ILE A 956 -39.27 -1.08 14.87
C ILE A 956 -39.94 -1.89 15.98
N ARG A 957 -40.71 -2.89 15.57
CA ARG A 957 -41.25 -3.93 16.45
C ARG A 957 -40.32 -5.13 16.41
N GLU A 958 -39.89 -5.56 17.60
CA GLU A 958 -39.20 -6.84 17.76
C GLU A 958 -40.14 -8.00 17.39
N VAL A 959 -39.61 -9.02 16.71
CA VAL A 959 -40.36 -10.23 16.31
C VAL A 959 -40.13 -11.43 17.23
N ALA A 960 -39.06 -11.37 18.04
CA ALA A 960 -38.68 -12.36 19.04
C ALA A 960 -39.51 -12.25 20.34
#